data_AF-A0A5J4WV28-F1
#
_entry.id   AF-A0A5J4WV28-F1
#
_cell.length_a   1.000
_cell.length_b   1.000
_cell.length_c   1.000
_cell.angle_alpha   90.00
_cell.angle_beta   90.00
_cell.angle_gamma   90.00
#
_symmetry.space_group_name_H-M   'P 1'
#
loop_
_entity.id
_entity.type
_entity.pdbx_description
1 polymer ?
#
loop_
_entity_poly.entity_id
_entity_poly.type
_entity_poly.pdbx_seq_one_letter_code
_entity_poly.pdbx_strand_id
1 'polypeptide(L)'
;MLFALLLAVIAAFGQNSSLPAQNSSCTSSNQFSFEPASTSAYKVSNVPCIWNVSQKYSNLNATAKTARNLTLVLERACSDGYDITLDDSNHYEYITINKAQPVTIKGSVYQTENQMRTIWRVNTSSTNTITLKQGILTLQNIQFEYYKESNSIIYPTGNLLEANYFTHNEQLIITQCIFKGQHNISIREIIIASGLNTMNIIDCYFQDIQIENDFDCTVKFFSFNTGSEVLFENSHFENINQSGSYSMGIIDTTAYTDNQKVTINRCTFERCSLSQDQKQGLRGLVTGCIYGTFGCCLKLNFSGNQFLGNNKIRSQGGNDAYLVWYGYPSGWTNTNIQSKITQLFEGSTTTLGNSVYFAMNIDYIEIQSGYANITQKEICKSKANQTSDCVCDSTSTSYKLEVCLMDKLCKFDLIHQNITDCPCLSSADPRAGDTCPSYCVKGNLTSDCVCDSNSTSYSSPICEIDKKCKFDLINQFKSDCPCLNTNDPRAGGKCPAYCTAKDQPTTNCICDSNSTSYPQSTCNTEKGHCSASSNSTVPKDSCECTGTNSPSGCNCPTDSSLLVGIPKDRCECRSSSDPRASGICPAYCISKADQTSDCVCDTGSTSYNIEICLMDKLCKFDLIHQTITDCPCLSSADPRAGGICPAYCISKADQTSDCVCDTGSTSYLLKICLMDKLCKFDLIHQTITDCPCLSSADPRAGDTCPSYCEKGNLTSDCVCDSNSTSYSSPICEIDKKCKFDLINQFKSDCPCLNTNDPRAGGKCPAYCTAKDQPTTNCICDSNSTSYPQSTCNTEKGHCSASSNSTVPKDSCECTGTNSPSGCKCPTDPTLLVGIPNSRCECRSTADPRAGRGECPAYCVKGSLTPDCTCDIDSQSYPSTTCLKDKLCIFELISQSKANCPCLMKGDPRAGGICPSYCTSKAELTAECMCELGSSYPQATCERDKLCIVDLIHQSISNCPCLAINDPRGESICKQIEPSDPDPTDPIIPDPTEQDQETDQQQEGGSKQDYDDKAETIKEEQKSYNFVWIIIVVVGIKKQEEID
;
A
#
# COMPACT_ATOMS: atom_id res chain seq x y z
N MET A 1 -21.32 36.51 69.78
CA MET A 1 -19.91 36.70 69.35
C MET A 1 -19.70 35.74 68.20
N LEU A 2 -20.19 35.99 66.98
CA LEU A 2 -20.32 37.24 66.20
C LEU A 2 -18.99 37.85 65.73
N PHE A 3 -18.89 37.96 64.39
CA PHE A 3 -18.32 39.06 63.60
C PHE A 3 -16.84 39.44 63.77
N ALA A 4 -16.04 39.14 62.72
CA ALA A 4 -14.99 40.03 62.20
C ALA A 4 -14.46 39.64 60.79
N LEU A 5 -15.29 39.13 59.85
CA LEU A 5 -14.77 38.75 58.51
C LEU A 5 -15.83 38.61 57.38
N LEU A 6 -16.32 39.73 56.83
CA LEU A 6 -16.52 39.98 55.37
C LEU A 6 -17.12 41.38 55.10
N LEU A 7 -17.17 41.76 53.82
CA LEU A 7 -17.85 42.92 53.19
C LEU A 7 -17.26 44.33 53.45
N ALA A 8 -16.43 44.79 52.49
CA ALA A 8 -16.64 46.07 51.79
C ALA A 8 -15.81 46.17 50.49
N VAL A 9 -16.33 45.61 49.40
CA VAL A 9 -16.05 46.05 48.00
C VAL A 9 -17.38 46.72 47.58
N ILE A 10 -17.48 47.87 46.89
CA ILE A 10 -16.93 48.25 45.58
C ILE A 10 -16.90 49.79 45.48
N ALA A 11 -15.87 50.37 44.86
CA ALA A 11 -15.92 51.67 44.18
C ALA A 11 -14.69 51.87 43.27
N ALA A 12 -14.71 51.35 42.04
CA ALA A 12 -13.57 51.45 41.12
C ALA A 12 -13.97 51.57 39.65
N PHE A 13 -13.83 52.77 39.09
CA PHE A 13 -13.68 53.08 37.65
C PHE A 13 -12.98 54.45 37.55
N GLY A 14 -11.81 54.54 36.91
CA GLY A 14 -10.96 55.74 37.08
C GLY A 14 -9.67 55.87 36.25
N GLN A 15 -9.60 55.28 35.06
CA GLN A 15 -8.64 55.61 33.97
C GLN A 15 -7.11 55.39 34.13
N ASN A 16 -6.58 54.58 33.20
CA ASN A 16 -5.44 54.84 32.30
C ASN A 16 -3.96 54.70 32.75
N SER A 17 -3.12 54.57 31.70
CA SER A 17 -1.67 54.82 31.65
C SER A 17 -0.70 53.65 31.92
N SER A 18 -0.67 52.71 30.97
CA SER A 18 0.56 52.21 30.29
C SER A 18 1.89 52.13 31.07
N LEU A 19 2.39 50.91 31.28
CA LEU A 19 3.81 50.64 31.50
C LEU A 19 4.54 50.49 30.15
N PRO A 20 5.69 51.16 29.92
CA PRO A 20 6.55 50.88 28.76
C PRO A 20 7.48 49.70 29.06
N ALA A 21 7.81 48.93 28.02
CA ALA A 21 8.88 47.93 28.07
C ALA A 21 10.19 48.54 27.53
N GLN A 22 11.33 48.27 28.20
CA GLN A 22 12.58 47.98 27.49
C GLN A 22 13.67 47.36 28.37
N ASN A 23 14.52 46.59 27.69
CA ASN A 23 15.74 45.92 28.10
C ASN A 23 16.63 46.65 29.13
N SER A 24 17.34 45.86 29.95
CA SER A 24 18.81 45.93 29.95
C SER A 24 19.46 44.64 30.48
N SER A 25 20.68 44.39 30.01
CA SER A 25 21.54 43.28 30.41
C SER A 25 22.29 43.60 31.71
N CYS A 26 22.73 42.55 32.42
CA CYS A 26 23.77 42.68 33.46
C CYS A 26 24.84 41.61 33.31
N THR A 27 26.05 42.06 32.97
CA THR A 27 27.30 41.33 33.20
C THR A 27 27.64 41.30 34.69
N SER A 28 28.24 40.23 35.20
CA SER A 28 29.55 40.28 35.90
C SER A 28 29.96 38.93 36.50
N SER A 29 31.26 38.80 36.72
CA SER A 29 31.95 37.65 37.30
C SER A 29 31.99 37.68 38.84
N ASN A 30 32.19 36.52 39.47
CA ASN A 30 33.07 36.41 40.64
C ASN A 30 33.86 35.08 40.61
N GLN A 31 35.02 35.05 41.28
CA GLN A 31 36.10 34.06 41.09
C GLN A 31 36.29 33.12 42.30
N PHE A 32 37.36 32.31 42.23
CA PHE A 32 37.95 31.41 43.25
C PHE A 32 37.33 30.01 43.29
N SER A 33 37.85 28.97 42.61
CA SER A 33 39.22 28.50 42.28
C SER A 33 39.89 27.64 43.36
N PHE A 34 40.23 26.40 42.99
CA PHE A 34 41.45 25.70 43.42
C PHE A 34 41.97 24.84 42.24
N GLU A 35 43.26 24.51 42.25
CA GLU A 35 44.00 24.01 41.09
C GLU A 35 43.91 22.50 40.84
N PRO A 36 44.17 22.02 39.60
CA PRO A 36 44.05 20.61 39.24
C PRO A 36 45.29 19.77 39.60
N ALA A 37 45.07 18.53 40.04
CA ALA A 37 46.09 17.48 40.02
C ALA A 37 46.07 16.77 38.66
N SER A 38 47.22 16.72 37.98
CA SER A 38 47.36 16.13 36.65
C SER A 38 47.49 14.60 36.67
N THR A 39 46.77 13.89 35.80
CA THR A 39 47.28 12.63 35.20
C THR A 39 46.56 12.30 33.87
N SER A 40 47.35 11.88 32.88
CA SER A 40 46.97 11.10 31.67
C SER A 40 45.63 11.40 30.98
N ALA A 41 45.71 11.97 29.78
CA ALA A 41 44.61 11.94 28.81
C ALA A 41 44.37 10.50 28.31
N TYR A 42 43.44 9.78 28.95
CA TYR A 42 42.81 8.61 28.35
C TYR A 42 41.77 9.07 27.32
N LYS A 43 41.75 8.42 26.15
CA LYS A 43 40.61 8.53 25.23
C LYS A 43 39.38 8.02 25.97
N VAL A 44 38.39 8.89 26.21
CA VAL A 44 37.05 8.44 26.62
C VAL A 44 36.48 7.66 25.44
N SER A 45 36.28 6.36 25.66
CA SER A 45 35.61 5.49 24.71
C SER A 45 34.12 5.75 24.82
N ASN A 46 33.51 6.39 23.81
CA ASN A 46 32.08 6.69 23.75
C ASN A 46 31.27 5.40 23.64
N VAL A 47 31.08 4.69 24.75
CA VAL A 47 30.44 3.37 24.81
C VAL A 47 29.52 3.34 26.03
N PRO A 48 28.22 3.00 25.88
CA PRO A 48 27.29 2.93 27.00
C PRO A 48 27.71 1.87 28.02
N CYS A 49 27.12 1.95 29.21
CA CYS A 49 27.28 0.91 30.23
C CYS A 49 26.63 -0.40 29.77
N ILE A 50 27.42 -1.28 29.15
CA ILE A 50 27.03 -2.66 28.84
C ILE A 50 26.93 -3.48 30.14
N TRP A 51 25.82 -4.16 30.36
CA TRP A 51 25.58 -5.07 31.48
C TRP A 51 24.75 -6.30 31.08
N ASN A 52 25.02 -7.44 31.71
CA ASN A 52 24.17 -8.63 31.66
C ASN A 52 23.44 -8.81 33.00
N VAL A 53 22.11 -8.84 32.95
CA VAL A 53 21.24 -9.03 34.12
C VAL A 53 20.66 -10.44 34.09
N SER A 54 20.70 -11.12 35.23
CA SER A 54 20.00 -12.38 35.43
C SER A 54 19.89 -12.73 36.90
N GLN A 55 18.75 -13.33 37.28
CA GLN A 55 18.47 -13.77 38.64
C GLN A 55 19.43 -14.87 39.15
N LYS A 56 20.19 -15.51 38.24
CA LYS A 56 21.26 -16.47 38.58
C LYS A 56 22.49 -15.82 39.23
N TYR A 57 22.70 -14.51 39.03
CA TYR A 57 23.83 -13.79 39.61
C TYR A 57 23.55 -13.46 41.08
N SER A 58 24.57 -13.61 41.94
CA SER A 58 24.37 -13.47 43.40
C SER A 58 24.12 -12.02 43.84
N ASN A 59 24.77 -11.06 43.19
CA ASN A 59 24.68 -9.60 43.39
C ASN A 59 25.25 -8.89 42.13
N LEU A 60 25.58 -7.59 42.22
CA LEU A 60 26.30 -6.85 41.18
C LEU A 60 27.81 -7.13 41.21
N ASN A 61 28.40 -7.41 40.04
CA ASN A 61 29.84 -7.56 39.80
C ASN A 61 30.28 -6.61 38.68
N ALA A 62 30.87 -5.47 39.07
CA ALA A 62 31.29 -4.43 38.14
C ALA A 62 32.43 -4.83 37.19
N THR A 63 33.25 -5.84 37.56
CA THR A 63 34.36 -6.34 36.74
C THR A 63 33.85 -7.28 35.65
N ALA A 64 32.90 -8.17 35.99
CA ALA A 64 32.27 -9.08 35.04
C ALA A 64 31.12 -8.45 34.24
N LYS A 65 30.73 -7.21 34.57
CA LYS A 65 29.55 -6.51 34.03
C LYS A 65 28.25 -7.29 34.20
N THR A 66 28.13 -8.05 35.30
CA THR A 66 26.91 -8.81 35.62
C THR A 66 26.18 -8.25 36.83
N ALA A 67 24.86 -8.37 36.87
CA ALA A 67 24.04 -7.99 38.01
C ALA A 67 22.82 -8.89 38.18
N ARG A 68 22.34 -9.01 39.43
CA ARG A 68 21.19 -9.86 39.77
C ARG A 68 19.85 -9.32 39.24
N ASN A 69 19.74 -7.99 39.10
CA ASN A 69 18.53 -7.28 38.73
C ASN A 69 18.88 -5.94 38.05
N LEU A 70 17.92 -5.35 37.35
CA LEU A 70 18.02 -4.06 36.65
C LEU A 70 18.22 -2.91 37.63
N THR A 71 17.57 -2.97 38.79
CA THR A 71 17.67 -1.95 39.84
C THR A 71 19.14 -1.66 40.22
N LEU A 72 19.94 -2.71 40.48
CA LEU A 72 21.37 -2.57 40.83
C LEU A 72 22.22 -1.95 39.70
N VAL A 73 21.88 -2.20 38.44
CA VAL A 73 22.53 -1.59 37.26
C VAL A 73 22.18 -0.11 37.17
N LEU A 74 20.89 0.21 37.26
CA LEU A 74 20.36 1.57 37.13
C LEU A 74 20.70 2.45 38.34
N GLU A 75 21.05 1.90 39.51
CA GLU A 75 21.67 2.68 40.59
C GLU A 75 23.07 3.22 40.25
N ARG A 76 23.78 2.64 39.27
CA ARG A 76 25.10 3.12 38.89
C ARG A 76 25.00 4.45 38.11
N ALA A 77 26.07 5.23 38.15
CA ALA A 77 26.25 6.37 37.26
C ALA A 77 26.91 5.90 35.96
N CYS A 78 26.32 6.26 34.83
CA CYS A 78 26.82 6.00 33.49
C CYS A 78 26.62 7.27 32.66
N SER A 79 27.66 7.72 31.96
CA SER A 79 27.68 8.97 31.20
C SER A 79 26.86 8.86 29.92
N ASP A 80 27.10 7.81 29.15
CA ASP A 80 26.69 7.69 27.74
C ASP A 80 25.47 6.76 27.53
N GLY A 81 24.77 6.42 28.63
CA GLY A 81 23.63 5.50 28.63
C GLY A 81 23.93 4.11 29.17
N TYR A 82 22.96 3.21 29.03
CA TYR A 82 22.97 1.84 29.52
C TYR A 82 22.53 0.90 28.40
N ASP A 83 23.23 -0.22 28.22
CA ASP A 83 22.86 -1.30 27.29
C ASP A 83 22.78 -2.60 28.08
N ILE A 84 21.57 -3.10 28.34
CA ILE A 84 21.33 -4.17 29.31
C ILE A 84 20.73 -5.40 28.63
N THR A 85 21.44 -6.53 28.70
CA THR A 85 20.96 -7.83 28.22
C THR A 85 20.33 -8.62 29.37
N LEU A 86 19.16 -9.22 29.17
CA LEU A 86 18.54 -10.15 30.11
C LEU A 86 18.93 -11.59 29.74
N ASP A 87 19.81 -12.23 30.50
CA ASP A 87 20.22 -13.63 30.24
C ASP A 87 19.21 -14.67 30.75
N ASP A 88 18.13 -14.24 31.42
CA ASP A 88 17.08 -15.14 31.90
C ASP A 88 16.14 -15.53 30.75
N SER A 89 15.72 -16.80 30.69
CA SER A 89 14.58 -17.20 29.86
C SER A 89 13.24 -16.73 30.43
N ASN A 90 13.17 -16.60 31.76
CA ASN A 90 12.01 -16.12 32.52
C ASN A 90 12.52 -15.12 33.57
N HIS A 91 12.27 -13.83 33.37
CA HIS A 91 12.73 -12.74 34.23
C HIS A 91 11.56 -12.19 35.08
N TYR A 92 11.79 -11.98 36.38
CA TYR A 92 10.79 -11.46 37.32
C TYR A 92 11.30 -10.22 38.06
N GLU A 93 11.03 -9.03 37.54
CA GLU A 93 11.33 -7.74 38.16
C GLU A 93 10.30 -6.70 37.71
N TYR A 94 9.88 -5.81 38.62
CA TYR A 94 9.24 -4.55 38.23
C TYR A 94 10.29 -3.44 38.30
N ILE A 95 10.31 -2.50 37.35
CA ILE A 95 11.35 -1.48 37.29
C ILE A 95 10.81 -0.08 37.01
N THR A 96 11.37 0.91 37.70
CA THR A 96 11.15 2.34 37.42
C THR A 96 12.35 2.93 36.70
N ILE A 97 12.18 3.33 35.44
CA ILE A 97 13.22 3.99 34.63
C ILE A 97 13.12 5.50 34.89
N ASN A 98 14.13 6.05 35.55
CA ASN A 98 14.20 7.46 35.94
C ASN A 98 15.60 8.02 35.63
N LYS A 99 15.94 8.14 34.35
CA LYS A 99 17.29 8.47 33.86
C LYS A 99 17.24 9.48 32.72
N ALA A 100 18.07 10.51 32.76
CA ALA A 100 18.23 11.43 31.64
C ALA A 100 19.05 10.83 30.48
N GLN A 101 19.88 9.83 30.77
CA GLN A 101 20.67 9.09 29.78
C GLN A 101 19.83 7.95 29.18
N PRO A 102 20.03 7.57 27.90
CA PRO A 102 19.27 6.50 27.25
C PRO A 102 19.49 5.14 27.93
N VAL A 103 18.42 4.35 28.03
CA VAL A 103 18.42 2.99 28.58
C VAL A 103 17.90 2.03 27.52
N THR A 104 18.74 1.09 27.08
CA THR A 104 18.33 -0.05 26.25
C THR A 104 18.25 -1.30 27.11
N ILE A 105 17.14 -2.04 27.03
CA ILE A 105 16.96 -3.35 27.66
C ILE A 105 16.54 -4.36 26.59
N LYS A 106 17.31 -5.44 26.43
CA LYS A 106 17.08 -6.47 25.41
C LYS A 106 17.03 -7.87 25.98
N GLY A 107 16.10 -8.69 25.49
CA GLY A 107 16.08 -10.13 25.78
C GLY A 107 17.25 -10.83 25.12
N SER A 108 17.77 -11.89 25.76
CA SER A 108 18.90 -12.64 25.22
C SER A 108 18.57 -13.39 23.92
N VAL A 109 19.63 -13.78 23.21
CA VAL A 109 19.57 -14.59 21.99
C VAL A 109 20.52 -15.77 22.20
N TYR A 110 19.96 -16.97 22.45
CA TYR A 110 20.78 -18.17 22.66
C TYR A 110 21.21 -18.80 21.32
N GLN A 111 22.49 -19.13 21.21
CA GLN A 111 23.06 -19.77 20.02
C GLN A 111 22.86 -21.29 20.06
N THR A 112 21.81 -21.79 19.40
CA THR A 112 21.72 -23.10 18.68
C THR A 112 20.29 -23.25 18.15
N GLU A 113 20.06 -22.85 16.89
CA GLU A 113 18.88 -23.15 16.04
C GLU A 113 17.45 -22.85 16.58
N ASN A 114 17.28 -22.44 17.82
CA ASN A 114 16.01 -22.04 18.43
C ASN A 114 16.18 -20.72 19.20
N GLN A 115 15.56 -19.65 18.71
CA GLN A 115 15.67 -18.30 19.25
C GLN A 115 14.84 -18.12 20.52
N MET A 116 15.33 -18.64 21.65
CA MET A 116 14.68 -18.44 22.96
C MET A 116 14.69 -16.96 23.38
N ARG A 117 13.51 -16.34 23.33
CA ARG A 117 13.22 -14.97 23.79
C ARG A 117 13.04 -14.93 25.31
N THR A 118 13.58 -13.92 25.98
CA THR A 118 13.30 -13.67 27.40
C THR A 118 11.83 -13.34 27.62
N ILE A 119 11.16 -14.13 28.45
CA ILE A 119 9.81 -13.81 28.95
C ILE A 119 9.96 -12.99 30.24
N TRP A 120 9.40 -11.79 30.27
CA TRP A 120 9.44 -10.88 31.42
C TRP A 120 8.05 -10.77 32.04
N ARG A 121 7.94 -11.13 33.33
CA ARG A 121 6.72 -11.02 34.14
C ARG A 121 6.99 -10.26 35.44
N VAL A 122 5.96 -9.98 36.21
CA VAL A 122 6.05 -9.55 37.62
C VAL A 122 5.30 -10.54 38.48
N ASN A 123 5.82 -10.91 39.65
CA ASN A 123 5.17 -11.79 40.63
C ASN A 123 4.92 -11.10 41.99
N THR A 124 4.85 -9.77 41.98
CA THR A 124 4.56 -8.90 43.13
C THR A 124 3.36 -8.01 42.84
N SER A 125 2.72 -7.47 43.88
CA SER A 125 1.55 -6.57 43.78
C SER A 125 1.86 -5.16 43.23
N SER A 126 2.85 -5.05 42.35
CA SER A 126 3.23 -3.82 41.65
C SER A 126 2.21 -3.47 40.58
N THR A 127 1.88 -2.18 40.43
CA THR A 127 0.89 -1.71 39.45
C THR A 127 1.33 -1.95 38.01
N ASN A 128 2.63 -1.89 37.72
CA ASN A 128 3.18 -2.07 36.37
C ASN A 128 4.43 -2.97 36.35
N THR A 129 4.77 -3.53 35.19
CA THR A 129 6.08 -4.18 34.97
C THR A 129 7.19 -3.15 34.73
N ILE A 130 6.93 -2.16 33.87
CA ILE A 130 7.84 -1.04 33.60
C ILE A 130 7.12 0.29 33.83
N THR A 131 7.76 1.22 34.54
CA THR A 131 7.31 2.62 34.64
C THR A 131 8.43 3.57 34.22
N LEU A 132 8.26 4.28 33.11
CA LEU A 132 9.15 5.35 32.65
C LEU A 132 8.75 6.69 33.30
N LYS A 133 9.74 7.43 33.82
CA LYS A 133 9.55 8.72 34.52
C LYS A 133 10.34 9.90 33.95
N GLN A 134 11.36 9.60 33.15
CA GLN A 134 12.10 10.53 32.30
C GLN A 134 13.05 9.72 31.41
N GLY A 135 13.41 10.29 30.26
CA GLY A 135 14.50 9.81 29.41
C GLY A 135 14.06 9.16 28.10
N ILE A 136 14.98 8.35 27.56
CA ILE A 136 14.79 7.53 26.37
C ILE A 136 14.89 6.07 26.81
N LEU A 137 13.84 5.29 26.58
CA LEU A 137 13.79 3.86 26.86
C LEU A 137 13.62 3.07 25.56
N THR A 138 14.56 2.16 25.30
CA THR A 138 14.49 1.19 24.20
C THR A 138 14.30 -0.21 24.75
N LEU A 139 13.27 -0.92 24.28
CA LEU A 139 12.99 -2.32 24.59
C LEU A 139 13.12 -3.16 23.33
N GLN A 140 13.84 -4.28 23.39
CA GLN A 140 14.09 -5.14 22.22
C GLN A 140 13.97 -6.63 22.53
N ASN A 141 13.29 -7.39 21.66
CA ASN A 141 13.25 -8.87 21.71
C ASN A 141 12.86 -9.43 23.09
N ILE A 142 11.80 -8.89 23.69
CA ILE A 142 11.24 -9.35 24.98
C ILE A 142 9.81 -9.83 24.76
N GLN A 143 9.40 -10.88 25.49
CA GLN A 143 8.01 -11.31 25.60
C GLN A 143 7.46 -10.88 26.95
N PHE A 144 6.56 -9.90 26.98
CA PHE A 144 5.88 -9.48 28.20
C PHE A 144 4.62 -10.32 28.42
N GLU A 145 4.49 -10.83 29.64
CA GLU A 145 3.37 -11.67 30.06
C GLU A 145 2.88 -11.28 31.46
N TYR A 146 1.57 -11.38 31.66
CA TYR A 146 0.97 -11.38 32.98
C TYR A 146 1.28 -12.70 33.72
N TYR A 147 1.58 -12.61 35.02
CA TYR A 147 1.71 -13.77 35.90
C TYR A 147 0.43 -13.98 36.68
N LYS A 148 -0.13 -15.19 36.60
CA LYS A 148 -1.30 -15.61 37.37
C LYS A 148 -0.87 -16.39 38.61
N GLU A 149 -1.16 -15.85 39.78
CA GLU A 149 -0.98 -16.51 41.07
C GLU A 149 -2.12 -17.54 41.32
N SER A 150 -1.87 -18.54 42.16
CA SER A 150 -2.78 -19.66 42.46
C SER A 150 -4.20 -19.23 42.85
N ASN A 151 -4.36 -18.05 43.44
CA ASN A 151 -5.64 -17.48 43.87
C ASN A 151 -6.40 -16.75 42.74
N SER A 152 -5.95 -16.86 41.49
CA SER A 152 -6.38 -16.06 40.33
C SER A 152 -6.17 -14.55 40.46
N ILE A 153 -5.26 -14.12 41.36
CA ILE A 153 -4.69 -12.77 41.34
C ILE A 153 -3.72 -12.70 40.15
N ILE A 154 -3.67 -11.55 39.49
CA ILE A 154 -2.79 -11.30 38.33
C ILE A 154 -1.83 -10.16 38.65
N TYR A 155 -0.58 -10.33 38.23
CA TYR A 155 0.50 -9.37 38.36
C TYR A 155 1.14 -9.07 36.98
N PRO A 156 1.48 -7.81 36.66
CA PRO A 156 1.21 -6.61 37.45
C PRO A 156 -0.30 -6.35 37.60
N THR A 157 -0.70 -5.58 38.61
CA THR A 157 -2.13 -5.33 38.92
C THR A 157 -2.78 -4.30 37.97
N GLY A 158 -2.00 -3.69 37.09
CA GLY A 158 -2.43 -2.88 35.96
C GLY A 158 -1.64 -3.21 34.70
N ASN A 159 -0.69 -2.36 34.33
CA ASN A 159 -0.29 -2.22 32.94
C ASN A 159 1.11 -2.82 32.72
N LEU A 160 1.39 -3.43 31.57
CA LEU A 160 2.74 -3.98 31.33
C LEU A 160 3.77 -2.85 31.18
N LEU A 161 3.39 -1.71 30.58
CA LEU A 161 4.21 -0.51 30.53
C LEU A 161 3.40 0.78 30.78
N GLU A 162 3.91 1.62 31.69
CA GLU A 162 3.43 2.98 31.95
C GLU A 162 4.51 4.03 31.63
N ALA A 163 4.14 5.11 30.94
CA ALA A 163 4.97 6.28 30.70
C ALA A 163 4.10 7.55 30.71
N ASN A 164 3.90 8.18 31.87
CA ASN A 164 2.82 9.17 32.10
C ASN A 164 3.33 10.52 32.66
N TYR A 165 3.99 11.35 31.85
CA TYR A 165 4.57 12.64 32.29
C TYR A 165 4.49 13.75 31.23
N PHE A 166 4.12 14.96 31.65
CA PHE A 166 3.87 16.13 30.79
C PHE A 166 5.03 17.16 30.75
N THR A 167 6.24 16.80 31.21
CA THR A 167 7.25 17.81 31.60
C THR A 167 8.63 17.67 30.96
N HIS A 168 8.95 16.59 30.25
CA HIS A 168 10.26 16.39 29.63
C HIS A 168 10.16 15.80 28.22
N ASN A 169 11.27 15.89 27.47
CA ASN A 169 11.39 15.35 26.11
C ASN A 169 11.58 13.83 26.12
N GLU A 170 10.55 13.09 26.52
CA GLU A 170 10.62 11.65 26.78
C GLU A 170 10.32 10.82 25.51
N GLN A 171 11.02 9.69 25.36
CA GLN A 171 10.88 8.78 24.22
C GLN A 171 10.76 7.32 24.66
N LEU A 172 9.86 6.59 24.02
CA LEU A 172 9.66 5.15 24.19
C LEU A 172 9.82 4.45 22.84
N ILE A 173 10.74 3.50 22.75
CA ILE A 173 11.03 2.72 21.55
C ILE A 173 10.89 1.25 21.91
N ILE A 174 10.04 0.51 21.19
CA ILE A 174 9.77 -0.91 21.42
C ILE A 174 9.94 -1.62 20.08
N THR A 175 10.79 -2.63 20.06
CA THR A 175 11.20 -3.33 18.82
C THR A 175 11.15 -4.84 19.01
N GLN A 176 10.55 -5.56 18.06
CA GLN A 176 10.59 -7.03 18.01
C GLN A 176 10.04 -7.73 19.28
N CYS A 177 9.18 -7.05 20.06
CA CYS A 177 8.62 -7.58 21.30
C CYS A 177 7.28 -8.32 21.09
N ILE A 178 6.97 -9.29 21.96
CA ILE A 178 5.63 -9.87 22.12
C ILE A 178 4.98 -9.28 23.37
N PHE A 179 3.70 -8.94 23.28
CA PHE A 179 2.82 -8.66 24.41
C PHE A 179 1.71 -9.70 24.39
N LYS A 180 1.70 -10.60 25.39
CA LYS A 180 0.69 -11.67 25.49
C LYS A 180 -0.22 -11.40 26.68
N GLY A 181 -1.52 -11.29 26.39
CA GLY A 181 -2.57 -11.22 27.40
C GLY A 181 -2.81 -12.60 28.02
N GLN A 182 -4.00 -12.81 28.60
CA GLN A 182 -4.38 -14.12 29.14
C GLN A 182 -5.82 -14.50 28.78
N HIS A 183 -5.96 -15.65 28.13
CA HIS A 183 -7.23 -16.16 27.62
C HIS A 183 -8.31 -16.26 28.71
N ASN A 184 -9.49 -15.71 28.44
CA ASN A 184 -10.65 -15.60 29.35
C ASN A 184 -10.37 -14.83 30.66
N ILE A 185 -9.44 -13.86 30.66
CA ILE A 185 -9.26 -12.96 31.81
C ILE A 185 -9.10 -11.51 31.36
N SER A 186 -10.00 -10.66 31.84
CA SER A 186 -9.91 -9.20 31.68
C SER A 186 -8.65 -8.64 32.33
N ILE A 187 -7.91 -7.83 31.58
CA ILE A 187 -6.74 -7.07 32.01
C ILE A 187 -6.93 -5.58 31.72
N ARG A 188 -6.03 -4.74 32.29
CA ARG A 188 -5.93 -3.31 31.96
C ARG A 188 -5.16 -3.09 30.65
N GLU A 189 -4.82 -1.84 30.34
CA GLU A 189 -4.05 -1.50 29.16
C GLU A 189 -2.66 -2.15 29.16
N ILE A 190 -2.20 -2.65 28.01
CA ILE A 190 -0.86 -3.22 27.88
C ILE A 190 0.19 -2.12 28.00
N ILE A 191 -0.04 -1.01 27.30
CA ILE A 191 0.85 0.15 27.26
C ILE A 191 0.02 1.42 27.40
N ILE A 192 0.35 2.26 28.39
CA ILE A 192 -0.15 3.63 28.53
C ILE A 192 1.00 4.63 28.40
N ALA A 193 0.87 5.56 27.45
CA ALA A 193 1.87 6.58 27.14
C ALA A 193 1.22 7.97 27.05
N SER A 194 1.41 8.80 28.08
CA SER A 194 0.89 10.17 28.15
C SER A 194 2.02 11.20 28.23
N GLY A 195 1.99 12.18 27.33
CA GLY A 195 2.90 13.34 27.34
C GLY A 195 4.29 13.10 26.72
N LEU A 196 4.52 11.94 26.09
CA LEU A 196 5.78 11.67 25.38
C LEU A 196 5.96 12.55 24.13
N ASN A 197 7.22 12.76 23.74
CA ASN A 197 7.59 13.35 22.45
C ASN A 197 7.66 12.31 21.33
N THR A 198 8.02 11.06 21.64
CA THR A 198 8.16 10.00 20.62
C THR A 198 7.75 8.65 21.19
N MET A 199 6.86 7.94 20.50
CA MET A 199 6.51 6.56 20.81
C MET A 199 6.57 5.68 19.56
N ASN A 200 7.52 4.77 19.50
CA ASN A 200 7.72 3.88 18.36
C ASN A 200 7.49 2.42 18.78
N ILE A 201 6.62 1.71 18.07
CA ILE A 201 6.35 0.27 18.19
C ILE A 201 6.60 -0.36 16.81
N ILE A 202 7.63 -1.20 16.70
CA ILE A 202 8.14 -1.72 15.43
C ILE A 202 8.35 -3.24 15.53
N ASP A 203 7.92 -4.00 14.52
CA ASP A 203 8.01 -5.47 14.47
C ASP A 203 7.40 -6.19 15.70
N CYS A 204 6.41 -5.57 16.36
CA CYS A 204 5.83 -6.07 17.60
C CYS A 204 4.58 -6.92 17.37
N TYR A 205 4.28 -7.82 18.31
CA TYR A 205 3.15 -8.75 18.24
C TYR A 205 2.30 -8.66 19.52
N PHE A 206 1.00 -8.40 19.38
CA PHE A 206 0.03 -8.31 20.47
C PHE A 206 -1.00 -9.42 20.32
N GLN A 207 -1.16 -10.30 21.32
CA GLN A 207 -1.98 -11.52 21.19
C GLN A 207 -2.71 -11.92 22.49
N ASP A 208 -3.88 -12.56 22.34
CA ASP A 208 -4.70 -13.14 23.42
C ASP A 208 -5.12 -12.13 24.51
N ILE A 209 -5.50 -10.93 24.10
CA ILE A 209 -5.79 -9.79 25.00
C ILE A 209 -7.31 -9.63 25.18
N GLN A 210 -7.76 -9.53 26.43
CA GLN A 210 -9.16 -9.31 26.79
C GLN A 210 -9.28 -8.12 27.74
N ILE A 211 -10.10 -7.12 27.40
CA ILE A 211 -10.23 -5.86 28.15
C ILE A 211 -11.73 -5.52 28.33
N GLU A 212 -12.26 -5.71 29.53
CA GLU A 212 -13.70 -5.54 29.83
C GLU A 212 -14.04 -4.21 30.51
N ASN A 213 -13.04 -3.43 30.91
CA ASN A 213 -13.21 -2.15 31.59
C ASN A 213 -13.66 -1.04 30.62
N ASP A 214 -14.40 -0.06 31.14
CA ASP A 214 -14.68 1.20 30.44
C ASP A 214 -13.39 2.03 30.29
N PHE A 215 -13.19 2.68 29.13
CA PHE A 215 -12.06 3.56 28.78
C PHE A 215 -10.66 2.92 28.64
N ASP A 216 -10.43 1.74 29.21
CA ASP A 216 -9.23 0.94 28.98
C ASP A 216 -9.13 0.48 27.49
N CYS A 217 -7.92 0.36 26.95
CA CYS A 217 -7.59 0.01 25.57
C CYS A 217 -6.26 -0.76 25.49
N THR A 218 -5.91 -1.39 24.37
CA THR A 218 -4.68 -2.22 24.33
C THR A 218 -3.42 -1.36 24.39
N VAL A 219 -3.33 -0.33 23.55
CA VAL A 219 -2.25 0.66 23.56
C VAL A 219 -2.85 2.07 23.53
N LYS A 220 -2.48 2.90 24.50
CA LYS A 220 -2.93 4.29 24.64
C LYS A 220 -1.77 5.24 24.39
N PHE A 221 -1.88 6.12 23.40
CA PHE A 221 -0.97 7.25 23.18
C PHE A 221 -1.73 8.58 23.22
N PHE A 222 -1.30 9.47 24.11
CA PHE A 222 -1.95 10.75 24.35
C PHE A 222 -0.89 11.83 24.55
N SER A 223 -0.75 12.78 23.61
CA SER A 223 0.24 13.86 23.77
C SER A 223 -0.31 15.23 23.36
N PHE A 224 -0.02 16.23 24.20
CA PHE A 224 -0.24 17.65 23.89
C PHE A 224 1.05 18.34 23.39
N ASN A 225 2.18 17.65 23.35
CA ASN A 225 3.47 18.27 23.04
C ASN A 225 3.56 18.58 21.54
N THR A 226 3.74 19.86 21.20
CA THR A 226 3.92 20.33 19.81
C THR A 226 5.02 19.53 19.12
N GLY A 227 4.72 18.95 17.95
CA GLY A 227 5.66 18.14 17.18
C GLY A 227 5.92 16.72 17.70
N SER A 228 5.16 16.20 18.67
CA SER A 228 5.30 14.81 19.12
C SER A 228 4.92 13.79 18.03
N GLU A 229 5.57 12.64 18.02
CA GLU A 229 5.38 11.57 17.05
C GLU A 229 4.95 10.25 17.70
N VAL A 230 3.99 9.55 17.08
CA VAL A 230 3.71 8.14 17.35
C VAL A 230 3.78 7.33 16.06
N LEU A 231 4.53 6.22 16.11
CA LEU A 231 4.79 5.32 15.01
C LEU A 231 4.48 3.88 15.44
N PHE A 232 3.51 3.26 14.77
CA PHE A 232 3.36 1.82 14.72
C PHE A 232 3.81 1.35 13.33
N GLU A 233 4.74 0.41 13.26
CA GLU A 233 5.24 -0.11 11.99
C GLU A 233 5.40 -1.63 12.01
N ASN A 234 4.97 -2.30 10.93
CA ASN A 234 5.16 -3.74 10.69
C ASN A 234 4.73 -4.64 11.87
N SER A 235 3.77 -4.16 12.67
CA SER A 235 3.36 -4.78 13.94
C SER A 235 1.98 -5.43 13.83
N HIS A 236 1.78 -6.56 14.48
CA HIS A 236 0.61 -7.42 14.35
C HIS A 236 -0.21 -7.47 15.65
N PHE A 237 -1.53 -7.40 15.53
CA PHE A 237 -2.51 -7.42 16.62
C PHE A 237 -3.50 -8.55 16.34
N GLU A 238 -3.46 -9.61 17.14
CA GLU A 238 -4.26 -10.82 16.92
C GLU A 238 -5.17 -11.13 18.11
N ASN A 239 -6.38 -11.63 17.85
CA ASN A 239 -7.24 -12.26 18.87
C ASN A 239 -7.51 -11.36 20.10
N ILE A 240 -7.73 -10.06 19.84
CA ILE A 240 -7.96 -9.04 20.87
C ILE A 240 -9.46 -8.79 21.00
N ASN A 241 -10.01 -8.87 22.21
CA ASN A 241 -11.42 -8.67 22.50
C ASN A 241 -11.64 -7.61 23.60
N GLN A 242 -12.41 -6.57 23.29
CA GLN A 242 -12.62 -5.42 24.18
C GLN A 242 -14.11 -5.08 24.29
N SER A 243 -14.64 -4.99 25.51
CA SER A 243 -16.10 -4.99 25.76
C SER A 243 -16.66 -3.86 26.63
N GLY A 244 -15.79 -2.95 27.09
CA GLY A 244 -16.19 -1.80 27.90
C GLY A 244 -17.20 -0.87 27.23
N SER A 245 -18.05 -0.24 28.05
CA SER A 245 -19.11 0.71 27.66
C SER A 245 -18.58 1.93 26.88
N TYR A 246 -17.29 2.21 27.02
CA TYR A 246 -16.55 3.29 26.35
C TYR A 246 -15.22 2.76 25.75
N SER A 247 -15.27 1.60 25.07
CA SER A 247 -14.15 0.95 24.39
C SER A 247 -13.48 1.87 23.34
N MET A 248 -12.35 2.49 23.67
CA MET A 248 -11.60 3.42 22.79
C MET A 248 -10.68 2.71 21.78
N GLY A 249 -11.12 1.55 21.25
CA GLY A 249 -10.35 0.78 20.26
C GLY A 249 -9.10 0.10 20.83
N ILE A 250 -8.37 -0.59 19.95
CA ILE A 250 -7.15 -1.34 20.32
C ILE A 250 -5.98 -0.38 20.43
N ILE A 251 -5.78 0.47 19.42
CA ILE A 251 -4.90 1.64 19.48
C ILE A 251 -5.76 2.88 19.68
N ASP A 252 -5.68 3.51 20.85
CA ASP A 252 -6.18 4.85 21.11
C ASP A 252 -5.04 5.85 20.88
N THR A 253 -5.16 6.70 19.86
CA THR A 253 -4.17 7.75 19.55
C THR A 253 -4.80 9.13 19.53
N THR A 254 -4.25 10.04 20.33
CA THR A 254 -4.77 11.39 20.52
C THR A 254 -3.68 12.46 20.29
N ALA A 255 -3.95 13.36 19.35
CA ALA A 255 -3.05 14.45 18.95
C ALA A 255 -3.84 15.73 18.64
N TYR A 256 -3.51 16.86 19.28
CA TYR A 256 -4.26 18.12 19.18
C TYR A 256 -3.45 19.34 18.75
N THR A 257 -2.11 19.28 18.78
CA THR A 257 -1.23 20.46 18.63
C THR A 257 -0.40 20.43 17.34
N ASP A 258 0.20 21.58 17.01
CA ASP A 258 0.86 21.76 15.72
C ASP A 258 2.01 20.77 15.48
N ASN A 259 2.16 20.35 14.22
CA ASN A 259 3.24 19.51 13.71
C ASN A 259 3.31 18.08 14.28
N GLN A 260 2.41 17.67 15.18
CA GLN A 260 2.38 16.29 15.66
C GLN A 260 2.15 15.30 14.52
N LYS A 261 2.76 14.11 14.62
CA LYS A 261 2.73 13.05 13.60
C LYS A 261 2.17 11.76 14.18
N VAL A 262 1.22 11.16 13.47
CA VAL A 262 0.63 9.85 13.78
C VAL A 262 0.84 8.95 12.57
N THR A 263 1.49 7.81 12.74
CA THR A 263 1.74 6.85 11.66
C THR A 263 1.45 5.45 12.16
N ILE A 264 0.56 4.73 11.47
CA ILE A 264 0.31 3.30 11.66
C ILE A 264 0.48 2.69 10.28
N ASN A 265 1.60 2.00 10.05
CA ASN A 265 2.04 1.60 8.71
C ASN A 265 2.37 0.10 8.63
N ARG A 266 1.84 -0.60 7.62
CA ARG A 266 2.10 -2.03 7.41
C ARG A 266 1.73 -2.93 8.61
N CYS A 267 0.88 -2.46 9.51
CA CYS A 267 0.37 -3.23 10.64
C CYS A 267 -0.75 -4.20 10.21
N THR A 268 -0.92 -5.29 10.94
CA THR A 268 -2.02 -6.25 10.74
C THR A 268 -2.90 -6.28 11.98
N PHE A 269 -4.21 -6.22 11.79
CA PHE A 269 -5.24 -6.33 12.82
C PHE A 269 -6.15 -7.49 12.44
N GLU A 270 -6.04 -8.61 13.17
CA GLU A 270 -6.68 -9.87 12.83
C GLU A 270 -7.53 -10.42 13.98
N ARG A 271 -8.76 -10.82 13.65
CA ARG A 271 -9.76 -11.38 14.58
C ARG A 271 -10.04 -10.46 15.78
N CYS A 272 -9.92 -9.14 15.58
CA CYS A 272 -10.15 -8.14 16.62
C CYS A 272 -11.65 -7.89 16.84
N SER A 273 -12.11 -8.00 18.08
CA SER A 273 -13.52 -7.93 18.49
C SER A 273 -13.77 -6.72 19.39
N LEU A 274 -14.66 -5.84 18.96
CA LEU A 274 -14.99 -4.59 19.64
C LEU A 274 -16.48 -4.58 20.02
N SER A 275 -16.74 -4.46 21.31
CA SER A 275 -18.10 -4.53 21.86
C SER A 275 -18.32 -3.47 22.93
N GLN A 276 -19.59 -3.19 23.18
CA GLN A 276 -20.04 -2.19 24.13
C GLN A 276 -21.11 -2.86 24.98
N ASP A 277 -20.90 -2.93 26.29
CA ASP A 277 -21.87 -3.54 27.21
C ASP A 277 -23.20 -2.77 27.21
N GLN A 278 -24.30 -3.51 27.36
CA GLN A 278 -25.65 -3.14 26.93
C GLN A 278 -26.35 -2.13 27.86
N LYS A 279 -25.63 -1.52 28.80
CA LYS A 279 -26.19 -0.93 30.03
C LYS A 279 -26.56 0.56 29.95
N GLN A 280 -26.09 1.31 28.95
CA GLN A 280 -26.46 2.72 28.75
C GLN A 280 -26.81 3.01 27.29
N GLY A 281 -27.93 3.70 27.07
CA GLY A 281 -28.42 4.03 25.73
C GLY A 281 -28.02 5.43 25.26
N LEU A 282 -28.12 5.64 23.94
CA LEU A 282 -28.21 6.94 23.28
C LEU A 282 -26.95 7.83 23.24
N ARG A 283 -25.73 7.29 23.41
CA ARG A 283 -24.50 7.95 22.91
C ARG A 283 -23.58 6.98 22.17
N GLY A 284 -23.31 7.32 20.90
CA GLY A 284 -22.26 6.86 19.98
C GLY A 284 -21.60 5.48 20.17
N LEU A 285 -21.68 4.65 19.13
CA LEU A 285 -20.83 3.45 18.94
C LEU A 285 -19.41 3.85 18.49
N VAL A 286 -18.72 4.60 19.36
CA VAL A 286 -17.37 5.17 19.17
C VAL A 286 -16.31 4.09 19.47
N THR A 287 -16.02 3.25 18.49
CA THR A 287 -14.95 2.23 18.59
C THR A 287 -14.59 1.68 17.21
N GLY A 288 -13.34 1.25 17.03
CA GLY A 288 -12.75 0.66 15.82
C GLY A 288 -11.33 0.19 16.17
N CYS A 289 -10.70 -0.69 15.39
CA CYS A 289 -9.38 -1.25 15.77
C CYS A 289 -8.34 -0.14 15.99
N ILE A 290 -8.35 0.87 15.12
CA ILE A 290 -7.70 2.17 15.35
C ILE A 290 -8.78 3.18 15.80
N TYR A 291 -8.59 3.81 16.95
CA TYR A 291 -9.34 4.99 17.38
C TYR A 291 -8.41 6.21 17.36
N GLY A 292 -8.89 7.31 16.77
CA GLY A 292 -8.07 8.51 16.58
C GLY A 292 -8.83 9.79 16.92
N THR A 293 -8.24 10.67 17.74
CA THR A 293 -8.75 12.05 17.94
C THR A 293 -7.70 13.09 17.57
N PHE A 294 -8.09 14.05 16.72
CA PHE A 294 -7.17 14.81 15.88
C PHE A 294 -7.48 16.32 15.83
N GLY A 295 -6.47 17.15 15.99
CA GLY A 295 -6.48 18.57 15.60
C GLY A 295 -6.32 18.81 14.09
N CYS A 296 -6.25 20.08 13.69
CA CYS A 296 -6.15 20.50 12.28
C CYS A 296 -4.70 20.58 11.72
N CYS A 297 -3.68 20.65 12.57
CA CYS A 297 -2.29 20.94 12.18
C CYS A 297 -1.35 19.71 12.18
N LEU A 298 -1.88 18.55 11.76
CA LEU A 298 -1.26 17.23 11.94
C LEU A 298 -0.71 16.59 10.67
N LYS A 299 0.20 15.63 10.84
CA LYS A 299 0.64 14.69 9.80
C LYS A 299 0.15 13.29 10.14
N LEU A 300 -0.82 12.78 9.39
CA LEU A 300 -1.42 11.45 9.59
C LEU A 300 -1.00 10.50 8.47
N ASN A 301 -0.79 9.22 8.81
CA ASN A 301 -0.62 8.14 7.84
C ASN A 301 -1.15 6.80 8.39
N PHE A 302 -1.97 6.10 7.61
CA PHE A 302 -2.59 4.81 7.95
C PHE A 302 -2.41 3.78 6.81
N SER A 303 -1.29 3.87 6.07
CA SER A 303 -0.99 3.11 4.85
C SER A 303 -0.60 1.63 5.06
N GLY A 304 -0.81 0.82 4.03
CA GLY A 304 -0.34 -0.57 3.94
C GLY A 304 -0.87 -1.56 4.99
N ASN A 305 -1.86 -1.17 5.79
CA ASN A 305 -2.37 -1.97 6.90
C ASN A 305 -3.32 -3.09 6.43
N GLN A 306 -3.38 -4.20 7.15
CA GLN A 306 -4.28 -5.32 6.86
C GLN A 306 -5.29 -5.51 7.98
N PHE A 307 -6.57 -5.57 7.64
CA PHE A 307 -7.67 -5.73 8.59
C PHE A 307 -8.48 -6.99 8.25
N LEU A 308 -8.42 -8.01 9.11
CA LEU A 308 -8.78 -9.39 8.77
C LEU A 308 -9.78 -9.98 9.77
N GLY A 309 -11.04 -10.10 9.35
CA GLY A 309 -12.08 -10.77 10.15
C GLY A 309 -12.52 -10.01 11.42
N ASN A 310 -12.10 -8.75 11.57
CA ASN A 310 -12.45 -7.86 12.68
C ASN A 310 -13.96 -7.66 12.77
N ASN A 311 -14.50 -7.41 13.96
CA ASN A 311 -15.94 -7.27 14.15
C ASN A 311 -16.31 -6.27 15.25
N LYS A 312 -17.49 -5.67 15.10
CA LYS A 312 -18.07 -4.69 16.02
C LYS A 312 -19.53 -5.02 16.28
N ILE A 313 -19.88 -5.38 17.52
CA ILE A 313 -21.10 -6.16 17.81
C ILE A 313 -22.43 -5.43 17.45
N ARG A 314 -22.46 -4.11 17.19
CA ARG A 314 -23.71 -3.34 16.99
C ARG A 314 -23.73 -2.21 15.93
N SER A 315 -22.75 -2.04 15.03
CA SER A 315 -22.75 -0.93 14.04
C SER A 315 -22.80 -1.36 12.56
N GLN A 316 -23.16 -0.43 11.67
CA GLN A 316 -23.22 -0.60 10.21
C GLN A 316 -21.89 -0.27 9.51
N GLY A 317 -20.76 -0.48 10.21
CA GLY A 317 -19.41 -0.11 9.77
C GLY A 317 -18.56 0.53 10.88
N GLY A 318 -17.36 0.99 10.51
CA GLY A 318 -16.37 1.59 11.38
C GLY A 318 -15.64 0.59 12.28
N ASN A 319 -15.42 -0.63 11.79
CA ASN A 319 -14.85 -1.74 12.57
C ASN A 319 -13.31 -1.67 12.64
N ASP A 320 -12.69 -1.20 11.57
CA ASP A 320 -11.23 -1.20 11.41
C ASP A 320 -10.61 0.12 11.89
N ALA A 321 -11.29 1.25 11.63
CA ALA A 321 -10.91 2.54 12.19
C ALA A 321 -12.12 3.43 12.47
N TYR A 322 -12.00 4.25 13.52
CA TYR A 322 -12.95 5.29 13.91
C TYR A 322 -12.17 6.58 14.22
N LEU A 323 -12.23 7.55 13.31
CA LEU A 323 -11.35 8.71 13.32
C LEU A 323 -12.14 10.03 13.47
N VAL A 324 -11.75 10.88 14.41
CA VAL A 324 -12.44 12.13 14.76
C VAL A 324 -11.49 13.31 14.64
N TRP A 325 -11.87 14.32 13.85
CA TRP A 325 -11.13 15.60 13.77
C TRP A 325 -11.91 16.73 14.42
N TYR A 326 -11.22 17.64 15.11
CA TYR A 326 -11.78 18.82 15.78
C TYR A 326 -11.56 20.13 15.00
N GLY A 327 -11.25 20.01 13.71
CA GLY A 327 -11.07 21.10 12.75
C GLY A 327 -10.50 20.58 11.43
N TYR A 328 -10.83 21.21 10.30
CA TYR A 328 -10.37 20.76 8.98
C TYR A 328 -8.83 20.82 8.87
N PRO A 329 -8.16 19.70 8.50
CA PRO A 329 -6.75 19.74 8.14
C PRO A 329 -6.50 20.60 6.89
N SER A 330 -5.28 21.12 6.74
CA SER A 330 -4.95 22.01 5.62
C SER A 330 -5.23 21.38 4.25
N GLY A 331 -6.00 22.07 3.41
CA GLY A 331 -6.45 21.59 2.11
C GLY A 331 -7.62 20.60 2.11
N TRP A 332 -8.19 20.27 3.28
CA TRP A 332 -9.41 19.46 3.39
C TRP A 332 -10.66 20.33 3.25
N THR A 333 -11.71 19.79 2.63
CA THR A 333 -13.01 20.42 2.44
C THR A 333 -14.12 19.39 2.61
N ASN A 334 -15.34 19.84 2.87
CA ASN A 334 -16.52 18.97 2.99
C ASN A 334 -16.74 18.07 1.76
N THR A 335 -16.26 18.50 0.59
CA THR A 335 -16.35 17.80 -0.70
C THR A 335 -15.20 16.85 -0.99
N ASN A 336 -14.02 17.01 -0.35
CA ASN A 336 -12.84 16.17 -0.61
C ASN A 336 -12.45 15.26 0.55
N ILE A 337 -13.04 15.44 1.75
CA ILE A 337 -12.67 14.70 2.97
C ILE A 337 -12.65 13.18 2.79
N GLN A 338 -13.66 12.59 2.16
CA GLN A 338 -13.75 11.13 2.02
C GLN A 338 -12.58 10.58 1.18
N SER A 339 -12.21 11.26 0.08
CA SER A 339 -11.06 10.85 -0.74
C SER A 339 -9.72 11.16 -0.05
N LYS A 340 -9.65 12.22 0.77
CA LYS A 340 -8.49 12.48 1.63
C LYS A 340 -8.29 11.39 2.69
N ILE A 341 -9.37 10.88 3.29
CA ILE A 341 -9.30 9.78 4.25
C ILE A 341 -8.92 8.47 3.56
N THR A 342 -9.51 8.13 2.41
CA THR A 342 -9.05 6.96 1.62
C THR A 342 -7.56 7.08 1.23
N GLN A 343 -7.05 8.29 0.94
CA GLN A 343 -5.61 8.52 0.70
C GLN A 343 -4.74 8.26 1.94
N LEU A 344 -5.23 8.47 3.17
CA LEU A 344 -4.48 8.09 4.37
C LEU A 344 -4.31 6.56 4.50
N PHE A 345 -5.20 5.77 3.89
CA PHE A 345 -5.18 4.30 3.91
C PHE A 345 -4.67 3.70 2.59
N GLU A 346 -3.81 4.42 1.85
CA GLU A 346 -3.23 3.91 0.61
C GLU A 346 -2.47 2.58 0.82
N GLY A 347 -2.72 1.59 -0.04
CA GLY A 347 -2.20 0.24 0.09
C GLY A 347 -2.82 -0.62 1.20
N SER A 348 -3.69 -0.06 2.06
CA SER A 348 -4.36 -0.81 3.13
C SER A 348 -5.50 -1.69 2.59
N THR A 349 -5.77 -2.81 3.26
CA THR A 349 -6.79 -3.79 2.86
C THR A 349 -7.68 -4.25 4.03
N THR A 350 -8.95 -4.55 3.76
CA THR A 350 -9.94 -4.99 4.75
C THR A 350 -10.74 -6.20 4.26
N THR A 351 -11.34 -6.99 5.15
CA THR A 351 -12.39 -7.96 4.77
C THR A 351 -13.79 -7.35 4.65
N LEU A 352 -14.00 -6.09 5.05
CA LEU A 352 -15.32 -5.49 5.28
C LEU A 352 -15.64 -4.29 4.38
N GLY A 353 -16.92 -4.06 4.12
CA GLY A 353 -17.41 -2.77 3.63
C GLY A 353 -17.57 -1.75 4.77
N ASN A 354 -17.51 -0.45 4.46
CA ASN A 354 -17.62 0.66 5.42
C ASN A 354 -16.62 0.55 6.59
N SER A 355 -15.42 0.03 6.35
CA SER A 355 -14.43 -0.33 7.38
C SER A 355 -13.93 0.84 8.22
N VAL A 356 -13.71 2.00 7.61
CA VAL A 356 -13.26 3.24 8.26
C VAL A 356 -14.44 4.18 8.44
N TYR A 357 -14.79 4.54 9.69
CA TYR A 357 -15.71 5.63 9.99
C TYR A 357 -14.94 6.93 10.28
N PHE A 358 -15.52 8.06 9.90
CA PHE A 358 -14.99 9.38 10.23
C PHE A 358 -16.04 10.38 10.71
N ALA A 359 -15.64 11.29 11.58
CA ALA A 359 -16.41 12.47 11.98
C ALA A 359 -15.55 13.75 11.99
N MET A 360 -16.13 14.84 11.49
CA MET A 360 -15.64 16.21 11.63
C MET A 360 -16.47 16.92 12.68
N ASN A 361 -15.82 17.31 13.77
CA ASN A 361 -16.36 18.20 14.78
C ASN A 361 -15.74 19.59 14.62
N ILE A 362 -16.54 20.65 14.70
CA ILE A 362 -16.06 22.02 14.89
C ILE A 362 -16.84 22.62 16.06
N ASP A 363 -16.13 23.26 17.00
CA ASP A 363 -16.68 23.78 18.25
C ASP A 363 -17.53 22.75 19.02
N TYR A 364 -17.09 21.48 19.00
CA TYR A 364 -17.76 20.30 19.56
C TYR A 364 -19.11 19.91 18.92
N ILE A 365 -19.46 20.49 17.77
CA ILE A 365 -20.61 20.13 16.95
C ILE A 365 -20.15 19.23 15.80
N GLU A 366 -20.75 18.05 15.63
CA GLU A 366 -20.53 17.21 14.45
C GLU A 366 -21.15 17.89 13.22
N ILE A 367 -20.30 18.31 12.28
CA ILE A 367 -20.71 19.02 11.06
C ILE A 367 -20.75 18.11 9.83
N GLN A 368 -20.05 16.97 9.88
CA GLN A 368 -20.02 15.97 8.82
C GLN A 368 -19.47 14.65 9.35
N SER A 369 -20.12 13.53 9.02
CA SER A 369 -19.58 12.19 9.27
C SER A 369 -19.91 11.23 8.14
N GLY A 370 -19.29 10.05 8.13
CA GLY A 370 -19.51 9.04 7.12
C GLY A 370 -18.54 7.88 7.18
N TYR A 371 -18.50 7.09 6.11
CA TYR A 371 -17.58 5.96 5.96
C TYR A 371 -16.65 6.19 4.76
N ALA A 372 -15.37 5.87 4.93
CA ALA A 372 -14.41 5.76 3.84
C ALA A 372 -14.20 4.28 3.54
N ASN A 373 -14.35 3.90 2.27
CA ASN A 373 -14.04 2.54 1.82
C ASN A 373 -12.56 2.46 1.44
N ILE A 374 -11.92 1.37 1.85
CA ILE A 374 -10.55 0.98 1.49
C ILE A 374 -10.61 -0.36 0.75
N THR A 375 -9.51 -0.83 0.17
CA THR A 375 -9.48 -2.01 -0.70
C THR A 375 -9.98 -3.27 0.01
N GLN A 376 -11.07 -3.88 -0.45
CA GLN A 376 -11.58 -5.11 0.15
C GLN A 376 -10.85 -6.34 -0.42
N LYS A 377 -10.26 -7.17 0.44
CA LYS A 377 -9.73 -8.50 0.10
C LYS A 377 -10.89 -9.47 -0.16
N GLU A 378 -10.71 -10.40 -1.09
CA GLU A 378 -11.74 -11.39 -1.39
C GLU A 378 -11.87 -12.42 -0.26
N ILE A 379 -13.12 -12.66 0.16
CA ILE A 379 -13.46 -13.67 1.16
C ILE A 379 -13.43 -15.06 0.53
N CYS A 380 -12.82 -16.04 1.21
CA CYS A 380 -12.89 -17.44 0.82
C CYS A 380 -14.35 -17.93 0.89
N LYS A 381 -15.00 -18.10 -0.26
CA LYS A 381 -16.43 -18.48 -0.34
C LYS A 381 -16.69 -19.97 -0.10
N SER A 382 -15.70 -20.83 -0.31
CA SER A 382 -15.76 -22.29 -0.09
C SER A 382 -14.35 -22.92 -0.19
N LYS A 383 -14.20 -24.17 0.27
CA LYS A 383 -12.97 -24.99 0.12
C LYS A 383 -12.48 -25.12 -1.33
N ALA A 384 -13.41 -25.16 -2.29
CA ALA A 384 -13.09 -25.24 -3.72
C ALA A 384 -12.52 -23.91 -4.24
N ASN A 385 -13.08 -22.78 -3.81
CA ASN A 385 -12.68 -21.43 -4.21
C ASN A 385 -11.55 -20.85 -3.32
N GLN A 386 -10.86 -21.71 -2.56
CA GLN A 386 -9.88 -21.29 -1.55
C GLN A 386 -8.49 -21.11 -2.18
N THR A 387 -8.04 -19.87 -2.29
CA THR A 387 -6.67 -19.50 -2.69
C THR A 387 -5.78 -19.27 -1.47
N SER A 388 -4.48 -19.05 -1.69
CA SER A 388 -3.57 -18.52 -0.67
C SER A 388 -4.01 -17.15 -0.15
N ASP A 389 -4.60 -16.33 -1.03
CA ASP A 389 -4.74 -14.89 -0.80
C ASP A 389 -6.12 -14.50 -0.25
N CYS A 390 -7.13 -15.37 -0.41
CA CYS A 390 -8.46 -15.13 0.15
C CYS A 390 -8.45 -15.21 1.69
N VAL A 391 -9.36 -14.48 2.34
CA VAL A 391 -9.46 -14.42 3.80
C VAL A 391 -10.68 -15.20 4.30
N CYS A 392 -10.54 -15.92 5.40
CA CYS A 392 -11.67 -16.61 6.03
C CYS A 392 -12.54 -15.61 6.81
N ASP A 393 -13.83 -15.56 6.48
CA ASP A 393 -14.78 -14.61 7.06
C ASP A 393 -15.36 -15.16 8.38
N SER A 394 -15.26 -14.33 9.44
CA SER A 394 -15.76 -14.62 10.79
C SER A 394 -17.29 -14.63 10.88
N THR A 395 -17.98 -14.01 9.93
CA THR A 395 -19.45 -13.91 9.84
C THR A 395 -20.09 -14.94 8.90
N SER A 396 -19.28 -15.70 8.15
CA SER A 396 -19.73 -16.67 7.14
C SER A 396 -20.51 -17.83 7.76
N THR A 397 -21.80 -17.91 7.44
CA THR A 397 -22.69 -19.00 7.89
C THR A 397 -22.57 -20.27 7.03
N SER A 398 -22.15 -20.13 5.77
CA SER A 398 -22.00 -21.23 4.81
C SER A 398 -20.61 -21.88 4.85
N TYR A 399 -19.56 -21.10 5.14
CA TYR A 399 -18.19 -21.58 5.25
C TYR A 399 -17.52 -20.96 6.47
N LYS A 400 -17.88 -21.50 7.64
CA LYS A 400 -17.49 -21.01 8.97
C LYS A 400 -15.98 -20.80 9.11
N LEU A 401 -15.59 -19.75 9.85
CA LEU A 401 -14.20 -19.38 10.15
C LEU A 401 -13.31 -20.57 10.48
N GLU A 402 -13.67 -21.36 11.50
CA GLU A 402 -12.91 -22.53 11.96
C GLU A 402 -12.66 -23.51 10.82
N VAL A 403 -13.70 -23.88 10.06
CA VAL A 403 -13.60 -24.84 8.94
C VAL A 403 -12.75 -24.26 7.81
N CYS A 404 -12.88 -22.96 7.52
CA CYS A 404 -12.10 -22.29 6.49
C CYS A 404 -10.60 -22.19 6.87
N LEU A 405 -10.28 -21.82 8.11
CA LEU A 405 -8.90 -21.73 8.59
C LEU A 405 -8.24 -23.12 8.59
N MET A 406 -8.94 -24.13 9.10
CA MET A 406 -8.46 -25.52 9.10
C MET A 406 -8.25 -26.04 7.68
N ASP A 407 -9.21 -25.84 6.77
CA ASP A 407 -9.03 -26.19 5.35
C ASP A 407 -7.82 -25.49 4.72
N LYS A 408 -7.54 -24.24 5.10
CA LYS A 408 -6.41 -23.47 4.59
C LYS A 408 -5.08 -24.03 5.10
N LEU A 409 -4.98 -24.34 6.39
CA LEU A 409 -3.82 -25.00 6.99
C LEU A 409 -3.58 -26.37 6.35
N CYS A 410 -4.61 -27.22 6.23
CA CYS A 410 -4.49 -28.54 5.61
C CYS A 410 -4.19 -28.50 4.10
N LYS A 411 -4.34 -27.35 3.43
CA LYS A 411 -4.10 -27.18 1.99
C LYS A 411 -2.76 -26.51 1.67
N PHE A 412 -2.28 -25.61 2.52
CA PHE A 412 -1.09 -24.79 2.25
C PHE A 412 0.05 -24.98 3.28
N ASP A 413 -0.19 -25.60 4.44
CA ASP A 413 0.79 -25.77 5.53
C ASP A 413 0.73 -27.18 6.17
N LEU A 414 0.31 -28.19 5.40
CA LEU A 414 -0.01 -29.53 5.90
C LEU A 414 1.08 -30.19 6.78
N ILE A 415 2.35 -29.88 6.53
CA ILE A 415 3.50 -30.50 7.20
C ILE A 415 3.59 -30.16 8.71
N HIS A 416 3.08 -29.01 9.15
CA HIS A 416 3.11 -28.59 10.56
C HIS A 416 1.86 -28.98 11.35
N GLN A 417 0.88 -29.64 10.72
CA GLN A 417 -0.44 -29.89 11.31
C GLN A 417 -0.57 -31.32 11.87
N ASN A 418 -1.24 -31.48 13.01
CA ASN A 418 -1.48 -32.76 13.66
C ASN A 418 -2.68 -33.55 13.06
N ILE A 419 -2.71 -34.86 13.28
CA ILE A 419 -3.63 -35.80 12.61
C ILE A 419 -5.10 -35.69 13.03
N THR A 420 -5.37 -35.07 14.19
CA THR A 420 -6.73 -34.72 14.65
C THR A 420 -7.35 -33.60 13.83
N ASP A 421 -6.49 -32.75 13.25
CA ASP A 421 -6.82 -31.42 12.76
C ASP A 421 -6.81 -31.45 11.23
N CYS A 422 -5.74 -32.02 10.66
CA CYS A 422 -5.66 -32.39 9.25
C CYS A 422 -5.51 -33.92 9.13
N PRO A 423 -6.57 -34.66 8.77
CA PRO A 423 -6.51 -36.11 8.56
C PRO A 423 -5.43 -36.51 7.55
N CYS A 424 -4.83 -37.69 7.75
CA CYS A 424 -3.75 -38.19 6.89
C CYS A 424 -4.20 -38.38 5.43
N LEU A 425 -3.44 -37.81 4.49
CA LEU A 425 -3.67 -37.97 3.05
C LEU A 425 -3.03 -39.26 2.52
N SER A 426 -3.61 -39.84 1.47
CA SER A 426 -3.11 -41.08 0.86
C SER A 426 -1.85 -40.86 0.03
N SER A 427 -0.80 -41.65 0.31
CA SER A 427 0.48 -41.79 -0.44
C SER A 427 1.38 -40.55 -0.61
N ALA A 428 0.89 -39.33 -0.37
CA ALA A 428 1.64 -38.07 -0.55
C ALA A 428 1.55 -37.12 0.65
N ASP A 429 1.15 -37.61 1.83
CA ASP A 429 1.19 -36.82 3.06
C ASP A 429 2.64 -36.71 3.57
N PRO A 430 3.20 -35.50 3.78
CA PRO A 430 4.57 -35.32 4.23
C PRO A 430 4.82 -35.82 5.67
N ARG A 431 3.76 -36.16 6.44
CA ARG A 431 3.83 -36.67 7.82
C ARG A 431 3.80 -38.21 7.89
N ALA A 432 3.78 -38.89 6.75
CA ALA A 432 3.64 -40.35 6.66
C ALA A 432 4.87 -41.09 7.22
N GLY A 433 4.62 -42.02 8.14
CA GLY A 433 5.66 -42.82 8.80
C GLY A 433 6.15 -42.26 10.15
N ASP A 434 5.73 -41.05 10.52
CA ASP A 434 6.03 -40.44 11.84
C ASP A 434 4.73 -40.18 12.62
N THR A 435 3.93 -39.17 12.27
CA THR A 435 2.62 -38.93 12.88
C THR A 435 1.47 -39.63 12.17
N CYS A 436 1.55 -39.79 10.84
CA CYS A 436 0.58 -40.54 10.04
C CYS A 436 1.03 -42.00 9.85
N PRO A 437 0.10 -42.97 9.75
CA PRO A 437 0.44 -44.38 9.61
C PRO A 437 1.40 -44.64 8.45
N SER A 438 2.40 -45.48 8.68
CA SER A 438 3.29 -45.95 7.61
C SER A 438 2.49 -46.81 6.62
N TYR A 439 2.23 -46.27 5.43
CA TYR A 439 1.57 -47.03 4.38
C TYR A 439 2.48 -48.15 3.87
N CYS A 440 1.92 -49.34 3.64
CA CYS A 440 2.70 -50.50 3.23
C CYS A 440 3.35 -50.28 1.86
N VAL A 441 4.66 -50.43 1.77
CA VAL A 441 5.40 -50.41 0.51
C VAL A 441 5.60 -51.83 0.00
N LYS A 442 5.32 -52.07 -1.29
CA LYS A 442 5.46 -53.37 -1.94
C LYS A 442 6.89 -53.89 -1.80
N GLY A 443 7.03 -55.15 -1.35
CA GLY A 443 8.33 -55.78 -1.06
C GLY A 443 8.86 -55.56 0.37
N ASN A 444 8.43 -54.50 1.08
CA ASN A 444 8.89 -54.19 2.44
C ASN A 444 7.74 -54.15 3.47
N LEU A 445 6.84 -55.13 3.42
CA LEU A 445 5.70 -55.21 4.34
C LEU A 445 6.13 -55.52 5.79
N THR A 446 5.71 -54.69 6.74
CA THR A 446 5.64 -55.05 8.17
C THR A 446 4.25 -55.61 8.49
N SER A 447 4.06 -56.14 9.71
CA SER A 447 2.73 -56.52 10.20
C SER A 447 1.82 -55.30 10.37
N ASP A 448 2.40 -54.14 10.67
CA ASP A 448 1.70 -53.01 11.30
C ASP A 448 1.42 -51.86 10.31
N CYS A 449 2.02 -51.87 9.11
CA CYS A 449 1.77 -50.87 8.07
C CYS A 449 0.31 -50.88 7.58
N VAL A 450 -0.17 -49.79 6.98
CA VAL A 450 -1.57 -49.68 6.49
C VAL A 450 -1.65 -49.82 4.97
N CYS A 451 -2.61 -50.62 4.47
CA CYS A 451 -2.84 -50.82 3.04
C CYS A 451 -3.73 -49.72 2.44
N ASP A 452 -3.18 -48.87 1.58
CA ASP A 452 -3.85 -47.67 1.02
C ASP A 452 -4.95 -48.03 0.00
N SER A 453 -6.18 -47.55 0.24
CA SER A 453 -7.34 -47.72 -0.65
C SER A 453 -7.27 -46.92 -1.94
N ASN A 454 -6.49 -45.83 -1.95
CA ASN A 454 -6.41 -44.88 -3.07
C ASN A 454 -5.18 -45.11 -3.95
N SER A 455 -4.24 -45.97 -3.52
CA SER A 455 -3.01 -46.28 -4.25
C SER A 455 -3.30 -46.96 -5.59
N THR A 456 -2.88 -46.31 -6.67
CA THR A 456 -3.04 -46.80 -8.06
C THR A 456 -2.00 -47.84 -8.46
N SER A 457 -0.85 -47.88 -7.79
CA SER A 457 0.29 -48.76 -8.09
C SER A 457 0.40 -49.98 -7.16
N TYR A 458 -0.12 -49.87 -5.94
CA TYR A 458 -0.14 -50.93 -4.93
C TYR A 458 -1.42 -50.83 -4.10
N SER A 459 -2.54 -51.17 -4.74
CA SER A 459 -3.87 -50.99 -4.18
C SER A 459 -4.14 -51.90 -2.98
N SER A 460 -4.96 -51.41 -2.04
CA SER A 460 -5.37 -52.12 -0.81
C SER A 460 -5.67 -53.63 -1.00
N PRO A 461 -6.45 -54.08 -2.01
CA PRO A 461 -6.71 -55.51 -2.21
C PRO A 461 -5.46 -56.37 -2.46
N ILE A 462 -4.45 -55.83 -3.15
CA ILE A 462 -3.18 -56.53 -3.41
C ILE A 462 -2.34 -56.55 -2.13
N CYS A 463 -2.25 -55.40 -1.46
CA CYS A 463 -1.51 -55.24 -0.21
C CYS A 463 -2.02 -56.16 0.92
N GLU A 464 -3.35 -56.31 1.04
CA GLU A 464 -3.98 -57.20 2.02
C GLU A 464 -3.78 -58.70 1.70
N ILE A 465 -3.53 -59.06 0.44
CA ILE A 465 -3.11 -60.42 0.06
C ILE A 465 -1.64 -60.64 0.44
N ASP A 466 -0.75 -59.73 0.05
CA ASP A 466 0.69 -59.82 0.38
C ASP A 466 0.93 -59.89 1.90
N LYS A 467 0.14 -59.16 2.72
CA LYS A 467 0.13 -59.31 4.19
C LYS A 467 -0.24 -60.73 4.64
N LYS A 468 -1.35 -61.28 4.15
CA LYS A 468 -1.84 -62.62 4.53
C LYS A 468 -0.84 -63.72 4.13
N CYS A 469 -0.19 -63.58 2.97
CA CYS A 469 0.86 -64.51 2.55
C CYS A 469 2.10 -64.46 3.44
N LYS A 470 2.44 -63.29 4.00
CA LYS A 470 3.60 -63.12 4.88
C LYS A 470 3.34 -63.52 6.33
N PHE A 471 2.11 -63.35 6.85
CA PHE A 471 1.82 -63.47 8.28
C PHE A 471 0.73 -64.51 8.66
N ASP A 472 -0.10 -64.99 7.73
CA ASP A 472 -1.18 -65.97 7.97
C ASP A 472 -1.21 -67.09 6.91
N LEU A 473 -0.02 -67.53 6.47
CA LEU A 473 0.13 -68.40 5.29
C LEU A 473 -0.66 -69.71 5.37
N ILE A 474 -0.82 -70.29 6.57
CA ILE A 474 -1.45 -71.60 6.78
C ILE A 474 -2.93 -71.64 6.36
N ASN A 475 -3.64 -70.51 6.48
CA ASN A 475 -5.07 -70.43 6.18
C ASN A 475 -5.37 -70.15 4.68
N GLN A 476 -4.44 -69.54 3.94
CA GLN A 476 -4.68 -69.05 2.57
C GLN A 476 -4.74 -70.19 1.53
N PHE A 477 -5.31 -69.93 0.35
CA PHE A 477 -5.31 -70.87 -0.77
C PHE A 477 -4.14 -70.62 -1.73
N LYS A 478 -3.84 -71.61 -2.58
CA LYS A 478 -2.76 -71.53 -3.59
C LYS A 478 -3.00 -70.41 -4.62
N SER A 479 -4.25 -70.02 -4.84
CA SER A 479 -4.65 -68.87 -5.67
C SER A 479 -4.15 -67.54 -5.10
N ASP A 480 -4.06 -67.46 -3.77
CA ASP A 480 -3.83 -66.22 -3.05
C ASP A 480 -2.35 -66.13 -2.64
N CYS A 481 -1.77 -67.25 -2.20
CA CYS A 481 -0.39 -67.33 -1.73
C CYS A 481 0.32 -68.59 -2.28
N PRO A 482 1.44 -68.45 -3.03
CA PRO A 482 2.22 -69.57 -3.56
C PRO A 482 2.69 -70.59 -2.51
N CYS A 483 3.01 -71.80 -2.96
CA CYS A 483 3.47 -72.91 -2.13
C CYS A 483 4.98 -72.87 -1.87
N LEU A 484 5.42 -73.22 -0.67
CA LEU A 484 6.84 -73.28 -0.29
C LEU A 484 7.47 -74.64 -0.61
N ASN A 485 8.78 -74.64 -0.86
CA ASN A 485 9.51 -75.82 -1.35
C ASN A 485 9.90 -76.84 -0.27
N THR A 486 9.77 -76.48 1.01
CA THR A 486 10.00 -77.35 2.18
C THR A 486 9.06 -76.94 3.30
N ASN A 487 8.48 -77.90 4.01
CA ASN A 487 7.65 -77.68 5.21
C ASN A 487 6.50 -76.65 5.02
N ASP A 488 5.94 -76.49 3.81
CA ASP A 488 4.69 -75.75 3.65
C ASP A 488 3.59 -76.46 4.46
N PRO A 489 2.94 -75.80 5.43
CA PRO A 489 1.92 -76.43 6.27
C PRO A 489 0.64 -76.82 5.51
N ARG A 490 0.54 -76.46 4.22
CA ARG A 490 -0.56 -76.82 3.31
C ARG A 490 -0.19 -77.93 2.31
N ALA A 491 1.04 -78.45 2.34
CA ALA A 491 1.53 -79.48 1.43
C ALA A 491 0.72 -80.78 1.56
N GLY A 492 0.41 -81.42 0.42
CA GLY A 492 -0.50 -82.58 0.36
C GLY A 492 -1.99 -82.24 0.53
N GLY A 493 -2.33 -80.97 0.80
CA GLY A 493 -3.70 -80.45 0.89
C GLY A 493 -3.96 -79.38 -0.17
N LYS A 494 -3.86 -78.10 0.21
CA LYS A 494 -4.01 -76.97 -0.75
C LYS A 494 -2.80 -76.81 -1.68
N CYS A 495 -1.65 -77.41 -1.33
CA CYS A 495 -0.42 -77.39 -2.11
C CYS A 495 -0.01 -78.81 -2.59
N PRO A 496 0.68 -78.94 -3.75
CA PRO A 496 1.10 -80.23 -4.29
C PRO A 496 1.96 -81.07 -3.34
N ALA A 497 2.00 -82.38 -3.58
CA ALA A 497 2.87 -83.31 -2.86
C ALA A 497 4.30 -83.35 -3.43
N TYR A 498 5.23 -83.85 -2.63
CA TYR A 498 6.65 -83.98 -2.98
C TYR A 498 6.93 -85.19 -3.91
N CYS A 499 8.00 -85.10 -4.71
CA CYS A 499 8.43 -86.13 -5.66
C CYS A 499 9.01 -87.37 -4.97
N THR A 500 8.79 -88.55 -5.55
CA THR A 500 9.28 -89.83 -5.00
C THR A 500 10.02 -90.73 -5.99
N ALA A 501 10.01 -90.44 -7.30
CA ALA A 501 10.72 -91.21 -8.33
C ALA A 501 10.93 -90.40 -9.63
N LYS A 502 11.77 -90.94 -10.53
CA LYS A 502 12.22 -90.33 -11.79
C LYS A 502 11.12 -90.19 -12.84
N ASP A 503 10.51 -91.31 -13.24
CA ASP A 503 9.55 -91.38 -14.35
C ASP A 503 8.08 -91.39 -13.87
N GLN A 504 7.70 -90.41 -13.03
CA GLN A 504 6.32 -90.25 -12.54
C GLN A 504 5.47 -89.37 -13.48
N PRO A 505 4.16 -89.66 -13.69
CA PRO A 505 3.32 -88.93 -14.66
C PRO A 505 3.04 -87.46 -14.31
N THR A 506 3.40 -87.00 -13.11
CA THR A 506 3.13 -85.65 -12.59
C THR A 506 4.43 -84.87 -12.38
N THR A 507 4.98 -84.32 -13.46
CA THR A 507 6.17 -83.43 -13.46
C THR A 507 6.07 -82.27 -12.45
N ASN A 508 4.85 -81.84 -12.10
CA ASN A 508 4.54 -80.80 -11.11
C ASN A 508 4.66 -81.21 -9.62
N CYS A 509 5.27 -82.36 -9.30
CA CYS A 509 5.70 -82.66 -7.92
C CYS A 509 6.91 -81.77 -7.51
N ILE A 510 7.06 -81.50 -6.22
CA ILE A 510 8.15 -80.67 -5.66
C ILE A 510 9.29 -81.57 -5.14
N CYS A 511 10.56 -81.30 -5.46
CA CYS A 511 11.69 -82.07 -4.89
C CYS A 511 11.98 -81.62 -3.44
N ASP A 512 11.58 -82.43 -2.46
CA ASP A 512 11.84 -82.17 -1.03
C ASP A 512 13.35 -82.21 -0.71
N SER A 513 13.87 -81.13 -0.14
CA SER A 513 15.26 -80.99 0.30
C SER A 513 15.70 -82.04 1.34
N ASN A 514 14.75 -82.63 2.08
CA ASN A 514 15.01 -83.59 3.15
C ASN A 514 14.78 -85.06 2.74
N SER A 515 14.39 -85.32 1.49
CA SER A 515 14.14 -86.67 0.98
C SER A 515 15.41 -87.52 0.99
N THR A 516 15.33 -88.72 1.57
CA THR A 516 16.44 -89.69 1.62
C THR A 516 16.32 -90.82 0.58
N SER A 517 15.12 -91.03 0.02
CA SER A 517 14.83 -92.10 -0.96
C SER A 517 14.91 -91.64 -2.41
N TYR A 518 14.61 -90.36 -2.67
CA TYR A 518 14.89 -89.69 -3.94
C TYR A 518 15.56 -88.34 -3.60
N PRO A 519 16.87 -88.35 -3.30
CA PRO A 519 17.57 -87.19 -2.75
C PRO A 519 17.50 -85.97 -3.66
N GLN A 520 17.43 -84.77 -3.06
CA GLN A 520 17.19 -83.54 -3.83
C GLN A 520 18.19 -83.31 -4.97
N SER A 521 19.46 -83.67 -4.79
CA SER A 521 20.46 -83.62 -5.86
C SER A 521 20.06 -84.50 -7.05
N THR A 522 19.79 -85.79 -6.84
CA THR A 522 19.34 -86.71 -7.89
C THR A 522 17.98 -86.29 -8.47
N CYS A 523 17.05 -85.84 -7.62
CA CYS A 523 15.74 -85.33 -8.02
C CYS A 523 15.84 -84.10 -8.93
N ASN A 524 16.82 -83.23 -8.71
CA ASN A 524 17.06 -82.05 -9.53
C ASN A 524 17.88 -82.38 -10.80
N THR A 525 18.85 -83.29 -10.73
CA THR A 525 19.74 -83.63 -11.87
C THR A 525 19.10 -84.57 -12.90
N GLU A 526 18.16 -85.43 -12.51
CA GLU A 526 17.61 -86.45 -13.42
C GLU A 526 16.18 -86.16 -13.92
N LYS A 527 15.50 -85.16 -13.35
CA LYS A 527 14.10 -84.85 -13.64
C LYS A 527 13.95 -84.02 -14.93
N GLY A 528 14.09 -84.72 -16.07
CA GLY A 528 13.49 -84.28 -17.33
C GLY A 528 14.43 -83.77 -18.42
N HIS A 529 15.66 -84.28 -18.57
CA HIS A 529 16.49 -83.97 -19.76
C HIS A 529 16.09 -84.79 -21.01
N CYS A 530 16.33 -84.26 -22.22
CA CYS A 530 15.97 -84.91 -23.49
C CYS A 530 16.97 -85.98 -23.97
N SER A 531 16.44 -87.07 -24.53
CA SER A 531 17.21 -88.13 -25.22
C SER A 531 17.01 -88.17 -26.74
N ALA A 532 16.07 -87.39 -27.28
CA ALA A 532 15.77 -87.32 -28.72
C ALA A 532 16.67 -86.34 -29.46
N SER A 533 17.03 -86.63 -30.72
CA SER A 533 18.03 -85.87 -31.48
C SER A 533 17.53 -84.51 -31.98
N SER A 534 18.44 -83.56 -32.18
CA SER A 534 18.15 -82.15 -32.52
C SER A 534 17.35 -81.91 -33.81
N ASN A 535 17.26 -82.92 -34.69
CA ASN A 535 16.48 -82.86 -35.94
C ASN A 535 15.05 -83.42 -35.78
N SER A 536 14.65 -83.82 -34.57
CA SER A 536 13.32 -84.33 -34.24
C SER A 536 12.45 -83.27 -33.53
N THR A 537 11.19 -83.62 -33.28
CA THR A 537 10.24 -82.80 -32.50
C THR A 537 9.75 -83.62 -31.31
N VAL A 538 9.73 -83.01 -30.12
CA VAL A 538 9.16 -83.59 -28.89
C VAL A 538 7.88 -82.82 -28.49
N PRO A 539 6.98 -83.39 -27.68
CA PRO A 539 5.89 -82.62 -27.08
C PRO A 539 6.43 -81.41 -26.32
N LYS A 540 5.75 -80.27 -26.43
CA LYS A 540 6.29 -79.01 -25.90
C LYS A 540 6.58 -79.11 -24.40
N ASP A 541 7.77 -78.67 -24.01
CA ASP A 541 8.26 -78.60 -22.63
C ASP A 541 8.36 -79.97 -21.92
N SER A 542 8.30 -81.10 -22.66
CA SER A 542 8.33 -82.45 -22.08
C SER A 542 9.71 -82.92 -21.61
N CYS A 543 10.78 -82.29 -22.10
CA CYS A 543 12.15 -82.52 -21.66
C CYS A 543 13.05 -81.31 -21.97
N GLU A 544 14.19 -81.19 -21.30
CA GLU A 544 15.16 -80.09 -21.40
C GLU A 544 16.24 -80.38 -22.45
N CYS A 545 16.54 -79.38 -23.30
CA CYS A 545 17.53 -79.46 -24.37
C CYS A 545 18.96 -79.64 -23.83
N THR A 546 19.87 -80.12 -24.67
CA THR A 546 21.32 -80.18 -24.38
C THR A 546 22.13 -79.70 -25.58
N GLY A 547 23.41 -79.37 -25.38
CA GLY A 547 24.32 -78.94 -26.44
C GLY A 547 24.54 -79.96 -27.59
N THR A 548 24.12 -81.21 -27.41
CA THR A 548 24.15 -82.27 -28.45
C THR A 548 22.76 -82.70 -28.93
N ASN A 549 21.72 -82.57 -28.10
CA ASN A 549 20.34 -82.98 -28.39
C ASN A 549 19.36 -81.85 -28.03
N SER A 550 18.94 -81.07 -29.03
CA SER A 550 18.04 -79.91 -28.91
C SER A 550 16.86 -79.96 -29.91
N PRO A 551 15.96 -80.97 -29.78
CA PRO A 551 14.80 -81.14 -30.68
C PRO A 551 13.84 -79.95 -30.62
N SER A 552 13.02 -79.78 -31.66
CA SER A 552 11.95 -78.79 -31.62
C SER A 552 10.97 -79.13 -30.49
N GLY A 553 10.69 -78.17 -29.61
CA GLY A 553 9.78 -78.35 -28.46
C GLY A 553 10.44 -78.74 -27.12
N CYS A 554 11.76 -78.91 -27.04
CA CYS A 554 12.42 -79.04 -25.73
C CYS A 554 12.45 -77.72 -24.94
N ASN A 555 12.41 -77.82 -23.61
CA ASN A 555 12.61 -76.70 -22.68
C ASN A 555 14.10 -76.34 -22.59
N CYS A 556 14.45 -75.10 -22.25
CA CYS A 556 15.84 -74.64 -22.31
C CYS A 556 16.61 -74.79 -20.99
N PRO A 557 17.91 -75.17 -21.04
CA PRO A 557 18.77 -75.27 -19.88
C PRO A 557 18.67 -74.12 -18.89
N THR A 558 18.41 -74.49 -17.64
CA THR A 558 18.40 -73.54 -16.51
C THR A 558 19.81 -73.12 -16.04
N ASP A 559 20.84 -73.90 -16.39
CA ASP A 559 22.27 -73.53 -16.31
C ASP A 559 22.73 -72.90 -17.64
N SER A 560 23.37 -71.72 -17.61
CA SER A 560 23.82 -71.05 -18.83
C SER A 560 25.04 -71.72 -19.49
N SER A 561 25.88 -72.44 -18.74
CA SER A 561 27.05 -73.15 -19.28
C SER A 561 26.64 -74.26 -20.26
N LEU A 562 25.45 -74.84 -20.07
CA LEU A 562 24.88 -75.89 -20.92
C LEU A 562 24.25 -75.36 -22.21
N LEU A 563 24.16 -74.04 -22.40
CA LEU A 563 23.69 -73.42 -23.66
C LEU A 563 24.76 -73.42 -24.76
N VAL A 564 26.01 -73.77 -24.45
CA VAL A 564 27.08 -73.91 -25.46
C VAL A 564 26.69 -74.99 -26.47
N GLY A 565 26.60 -74.60 -27.75
CA GLY A 565 26.16 -75.47 -28.85
C GLY A 565 24.65 -75.45 -29.12
N ILE A 566 23.82 -74.82 -28.28
CA ILE A 566 22.37 -74.74 -28.50
C ILE A 566 22.01 -73.51 -29.37
N PRO A 567 21.35 -73.71 -30.54
CA PRO A 567 20.95 -72.62 -31.43
C PRO A 567 19.96 -71.62 -30.80
N LYS A 568 20.00 -70.37 -31.27
CA LYS A 568 19.13 -69.28 -30.80
C LYS A 568 17.64 -69.50 -31.11
N ASP A 569 17.33 -70.25 -32.17
CA ASP A 569 15.98 -70.68 -32.54
C ASP A 569 15.50 -71.94 -31.80
N ARG A 570 16.32 -72.48 -30.88
CA ARG A 570 15.89 -73.46 -29.86
C ARG A 570 15.84 -72.82 -28.49
N CYS A 571 16.87 -72.07 -28.12
CA CYS A 571 16.94 -71.36 -26.84
C CYS A 571 17.40 -69.93 -27.01
N GLU A 572 16.53 -68.99 -26.62
CA GLU A 572 16.80 -67.55 -26.65
C GLU A 572 18.03 -67.16 -25.81
N CYS A 573 18.53 -65.95 -26.04
CA CYS A 573 19.69 -65.41 -25.32
C CYS A 573 19.34 -65.04 -23.89
N ARG A 574 20.16 -65.44 -22.91
CA ARG A 574 19.95 -65.08 -21.51
C ARG A 574 20.32 -63.63 -21.21
N SER A 575 19.62 -63.08 -20.23
CA SER A 575 19.86 -61.74 -19.65
C SER A 575 21.02 -61.69 -18.65
N SER A 576 21.77 -62.77 -18.45
CA SER A 576 23.02 -62.82 -17.69
C SER A 576 23.85 -64.04 -18.08
N SER A 577 25.18 -63.89 -18.06
CA SER A 577 26.15 -64.98 -18.18
C SER A 577 25.88 -65.99 -19.31
N ASP A 578 25.32 -65.56 -20.46
CA ASP A 578 25.16 -66.42 -21.63
C ASP A 578 26.53 -66.62 -22.30
N PRO A 579 27.05 -67.85 -22.41
CA PRO A 579 28.36 -68.10 -23.04
C PRO A 579 28.34 -67.85 -24.57
N ARG A 580 27.18 -67.49 -25.15
CA ARG A 580 27.00 -67.11 -26.56
C ARG A 580 27.00 -65.58 -26.77
N ALA A 581 27.18 -64.79 -25.70
CA ALA A 581 27.28 -63.33 -25.73
C ALA A 581 28.49 -62.84 -26.54
N SER A 582 28.44 -61.59 -27.02
CA SER A 582 29.42 -61.00 -27.95
C SER A 582 29.57 -61.80 -29.25
N GLY A 583 28.47 -62.32 -29.80
CA GLY A 583 28.46 -63.09 -31.04
C GLY A 583 27.05 -63.44 -31.52
N ILE A 584 26.51 -64.57 -31.05
CA ILE A 584 25.13 -65.00 -31.37
C ILE A 584 24.11 -64.22 -30.50
N CYS A 585 24.53 -63.83 -29.31
CA CYS A 585 23.80 -62.99 -28.37
C CYS A 585 24.50 -61.62 -28.20
N PRO A 586 23.75 -60.57 -27.82
CA PRO A 586 24.31 -59.23 -27.57
C PRO A 586 25.44 -59.23 -26.54
N ALA A 587 26.26 -58.18 -26.56
CA ALA A 587 27.26 -57.94 -25.50
C ALA A 587 26.59 -57.31 -24.26
N TYR A 588 27.14 -57.59 -23.08
CA TYR A 588 26.65 -57.00 -21.82
C TYR A 588 27.30 -55.65 -21.51
N CYS A 589 26.56 -54.73 -20.89
CA CYS A 589 27.10 -53.47 -20.40
C CYS A 589 27.90 -53.71 -19.10
N ILE A 590 29.24 -53.71 -19.18
CA ILE A 590 30.12 -54.07 -18.05
C ILE A 590 30.45 -52.92 -17.08
N SER A 591 30.30 -51.66 -17.51
CA SER A 591 30.44 -50.48 -16.65
C SER A 591 29.70 -49.27 -17.21
N LYS A 592 29.56 -48.21 -16.39
CA LYS A 592 29.01 -46.90 -16.80
C LYS A 592 29.79 -46.23 -17.94
N ALA A 593 31.11 -46.45 -18.00
CA ALA A 593 31.96 -45.92 -19.06
C ALA A 593 31.71 -46.64 -20.40
N ASP A 594 31.58 -47.97 -20.37
CA ASP A 594 31.48 -48.84 -21.54
C ASP A 594 30.07 -48.93 -22.15
N GLN A 595 29.08 -48.24 -21.57
CA GLN A 595 27.70 -48.25 -22.07
C GLN A 595 27.57 -47.70 -23.49
N THR A 596 27.09 -48.54 -24.40
CA THR A 596 26.56 -48.19 -25.74
C THR A 596 25.03 -48.31 -25.76
N SER A 597 24.39 -47.86 -26.84
CA SER A 597 22.96 -48.10 -27.09
C SER A 597 22.61 -49.59 -27.14
N ASP A 598 23.53 -50.42 -27.64
CA ASP A 598 23.24 -51.78 -28.09
C ASP A 598 23.63 -52.87 -27.08
N CYS A 599 24.39 -52.52 -26.03
CA CYS A 599 24.69 -53.46 -24.95
C CYS A 599 23.46 -53.74 -24.06
N VAL A 600 23.37 -54.93 -23.48
CA VAL A 600 22.28 -55.33 -22.58
C VAL A 600 22.75 -55.30 -21.12
N CYS A 601 21.93 -54.82 -20.19
CA CYS A 601 22.27 -54.86 -18.76
C CYS A 601 22.23 -56.31 -18.23
N ASP A 602 23.30 -56.74 -17.55
CA ASP A 602 23.44 -58.09 -17.03
C ASP A 602 22.70 -58.26 -15.68
N THR A 603 21.74 -59.17 -15.64
CA THR A 603 20.94 -59.51 -14.44
C THR A 603 21.76 -60.15 -13.29
N GLY A 604 22.96 -60.67 -13.57
CA GLY A 604 23.84 -61.34 -12.61
C GLY A 604 25.09 -60.55 -12.22
N SER A 605 25.29 -59.35 -12.75
CA SER A 605 26.45 -58.50 -12.45
C SER A 605 26.40 -57.99 -11.00
N THR A 606 27.43 -58.33 -10.21
CA THR A 606 27.56 -57.90 -8.80
C THR A 606 28.31 -56.58 -8.64
N SER A 607 29.14 -56.19 -9.61
CA SER A 607 29.90 -54.92 -9.62
C SER A 607 29.16 -53.77 -10.29
N TYR A 608 28.18 -54.08 -11.14
CA TYR A 608 27.37 -53.11 -11.88
C TYR A 608 25.97 -53.69 -12.11
N ASN A 609 25.14 -53.65 -11.06
CA ASN A 609 23.87 -54.39 -11.04
C ASN A 609 22.87 -53.89 -12.10
N ILE A 610 21.85 -54.69 -12.39
CA ILE A 610 20.87 -54.35 -13.43
C ILE A 610 20.12 -53.04 -13.17
N GLU A 611 19.79 -52.71 -11.92
CA GLU A 611 19.04 -51.49 -11.57
C GLU A 611 19.89 -50.23 -11.85
N ILE A 612 21.14 -50.21 -11.39
CA ILE A 612 22.10 -49.13 -11.66
C ILE A 612 22.41 -49.06 -13.15
N CYS A 613 22.60 -50.19 -13.82
CA CYS A 613 22.85 -50.24 -15.26
C CYS A 613 21.67 -49.68 -16.07
N LEU A 614 20.43 -50.08 -15.76
CA LEU A 614 19.24 -49.58 -16.44
C LEU A 614 19.02 -48.09 -16.16
N MET A 615 19.15 -47.63 -14.91
CA MET A 615 19.06 -46.20 -14.57
C MET A 615 20.14 -45.39 -15.30
N ASP A 616 21.41 -45.80 -15.23
CA ASP A 616 22.48 -45.13 -15.99
C ASP A 616 22.16 -45.07 -17.49
N LYS A 617 21.56 -46.13 -18.05
CA LYS A 617 21.22 -46.19 -19.47
C LYS A 617 20.05 -45.25 -19.81
N LEU A 618 19.04 -45.15 -18.95
CA LEU A 618 17.96 -44.16 -19.07
C LEU A 618 18.51 -42.74 -18.97
N CYS A 619 19.33 -42.43 -17.96
CA CYS A 619 19.93 -41.11 -17.79
C CYS A 619 20.94 -40.73 -18.90
N LYS A 620 21.52 -41.72 -19.60
CA LYS A 620 22.49 -41.50 -20.70
C LYS A 620 21.85 -41.41 -22.09
N PHE A 621 20.72 -42.09 -22.33
CA PHE A 621 20.12 -42.21 -23.67
C PHE A 621 18.65 -41.79 -23.79
N ASP A 622 17.90 -41.66 -22.68
CA ASP A 622 16.47 -41.29 -22.68
C ASP A 622 16.13 -40.24 -21.59
N LEU A 623 17.09 -39.36 -21.30
CA LEU A 623 17.05 -38.41 -20.18
C LEU A 623 15.80 -37.53 -20.16
N ILE A 624 15.25 -37.19 -21.33
CA ILE A 624 14.10 -36.28 -21.51
C ILE A 624 12.84 -36.78 -20.77
N HIS A 625 12.64 -38.10 -20.69
CA HIS A 625 11.43 -38.70 -20.12
C HIS A 625 11.57 -39.09 -18.64
N GLN A 626 12.74 -38.89 -18.02
CA GLN A 626 13.02 -39.35 -16.64
C GLN A 626 12.73 -38.27 -15.60
N THR A 627 12.24 -38.64 -14.42
CA THR A 627 12.03 -37.69 -13.32
C THR A 627 13.35 -37.25 -12.68
N ILE A 628 13.32 -36.21 -11.85
CA ILE A 628 14.48 -35.76 -11.07
C ILE A 628 14.92 -36.78 -10.00
N THR A 629 14.01 -37.66 -9.60
CA THR A 629 14.25 -38.78 -8.67
C THR A 629 14.98 -39.95 -9.33
N ASP A 630 14.66 -40.24 -10.59
CA ASP A 630 15.29 -41.32 -11.36
C ASP A 630 16.66 -40.89 -11.91
N CYS A 631 16.71 -39.67 -12.47
CA CYS A 631 17.90 -39.06 -13.03
C CYS A 631 18.04 -37.63 -12.49
N PRO A 632 18.96 -37.37 -11.53
CA PRO A 632 19.25 -36.02 -11.06
C PRO A 632 19.56 -35.05 -12.21
N CYS A 633 19.16 -33.78 -12.05
CA CYS A 633 19.38 -32.76 -13.07
C CYS A 633 20.89 -32.57 -13.35
N LEU A 634 21.29 -32.60 -14.62
CA LEU A 634 22.69 -32.44 -14.99
C LEU A 634 23.18 -31.00 -14.75
N SER A 635 24.46 -30.84 -14.48
CA SER A 635 25.08 -29.52 -14.22
C SER A 635 25.33 -28.69 -15.48
N SER A 636 24.97 -29.20 -16.66
CA SER A 636 25.08 -28.53 -17.96
C SER A 636 24.15 -29.20 -18.97
N ALA A 637 23.44 -28.41 -19.79
CA ALA A 637 22.66 -28.86 -20.94
C ALA A 637 21.63 -30.01 -20.69
N ASP A 638 21.07 -30.13 -19.48
CA ASP A 638 19.94 -31.03 -19.23
C ASP A 638 18.72 -30.59 -20.07
N PRO A 639 18.17 -31.44 -20.96
CA PRO A 639 17.06 -31.06 -21.83
C PRO A 639 15.72 -30.90 -21.08
N ARG A 640 15.68 -31.19 -19.77
CA ARG A 640 14.52 -30.96 -18.90
C ARG A 640 14.55 -29.61 -18.16
N ALA A 641 15.62 -28.83 -18.33
CA ALA A 641 15.82 -27.54 -17.65
C ALA A 641 14.76 -26.51 -18.08
N GLY A 642 14.15 -25.84 -17.10
CA GLY A 642 12.99 -24.95 -17.31
C GLY A 642 11.63 -25.67 -17.33
N GLY A 643 11.61 -26.97 -17.05
CA GLY A 643 10.41 -27.77 -16.83
C GLY A 643 10.48 -28.46 -15.46
N ILE A 644 10.77 -29.77 -15.46
CA ILE A 644 10.92 -30.56 -14.22
C ILE A 644 12.31 -30.40 -13.57
N CYS A 645 13.32 -29.95 -14.32
CA CYS A 645 14.58 -29.47 -13.77
C CYS A 645 14.59 -27.93 -13.73
N PRO A 646 15.26 -27.30 -12.74
CA PRO A 646 15.43 -25.85 -12.71
C PRO A 646 16.01 -25.31 -14.03
N ALA A 647 15.57 -24.12 -14.45
CA ALA A 647 16.16 -23.45 -15.60
C ALA A 647 17.64 -23.11 -15.34
N TYR A 648 18.49 -23.16 -16.37
CA TYR A 648 19.82 -22.58 -16.23
C TYR A 648 19.74 -21.05 -16.25
N CYS A 649 20.54 -20.37 -15.45
CA CYS A 649 20.69 -18.92 -15.55
C CYS A 649 21.42 -18.60 -16.87
N ILE A 650 20.73 -18.06 -17.87
CA ILE A 650 21.32 -17.82 -19.21
C ILE A 650 22.14 -16.52 -19.23
N SER A 651 21.70 -15.50 -18.51
CA SER A 651 22.41 -14.24 -18.31
C SER A 651 22.14 -13.63 -16.93
N LYS A 652 22.83 -12.53 -16.60
CA LYS A 652 22.60 -11.74 -15.38
C LYS A 652 21.19 -11.15 -15.29
N ALA A 653 20.56 -10.84 -16.43
CA ALA A 653 19.19 -10.33 -16.45
C ALA A 653 18.19 -11.41 -16.02
N ASP A 654 18.34 -12.61 -16.58
CA ASP A 654 17.40 -13.74 -16.45
C ASP A 654 17.52 -14.51 -15.12
N GLN A 655 18.41 -14.07 -14.22
CA GLN A 655 18.59 -14.72 -12.91
C GLN A 655 17.33 -14.65 -12.04
N THR A 656 16.78 -15.81 -11.68
CA THR A 656 15.83 -16.01 -10.58
C THR A 656 16.54 -16.61 -9.35
N SER A 657 15.85 -16.65 -8.21
CA SER A 657 16.29 -17.40 -7.02
C SER A 657 16.56 -18.87 -7.34
N ASP A 658 15.82 -19.43 -8.29
CA ASP A 658 15.71 -20.88 -8.49
C ASP A 658 16.58 -21.38 -9.66
N CYS A 659 17.05 -20.50 -10.55
CA CYS A 659 17.87 -20.91 -11.69
C CYS A 659 19.24 -21.46 -11.25
N VAL A 660 19.77 -22.44 -11.98
CA VAL A 660 21.07 -23.07 -11.68
C VAL A 660 22.16 -22.52 -12.60
N CYS A 661 23.36 -22.28 -12.07
CA CYS A 661 24.49 -21.84 -12.88
C CYS A 661 25.09 -23.02 -13.67
N ASP A 662 25.04 -22.93 -14.99
CA ASP A 662 25.57 -23.97 -15.89
C ASP A 662 27.11 -24.07 -15.81
N THR A 663 27.60 -25.27 -15.52
CA THR A 663 29.03 -25.60 -15.40
C THR A 663 29.77 -25.64 -16.74
N GLY A 664 29.05 -25.83 -17.85
CA GLY A 664 29.57 -25.85 -19.23
C GLY A 664 29.36 -24.55 -20.02
N SER A 665 28.66 -23.56 -19.46
CA SER A 665 28.35 -22.30 -20.16
C SER A 665 29.60 -21.49 -20.48
N THR A 666 29.79 -21.20 -21.77
CA THR A 666 30.89 -20.36 -22.29
C THR A 666 30.52 -18.88 -22.37
N SER A 667 29.22 -18.55 -22.40
CA SER A 667 28.70 -17.18 -22.41
C SER A 667 28.52 -16.59 -21.03
N TYR A 668 28.16 -17.40 -20.03
CA TYR A 668 27.92 -16.98 -18.66
C TYR A 668 28.59 -17.96 -17.68
N LEU A 669 29.92 -17.85 -17.61
CA LEU A 669 30.80 -18.73 -16.86
C LEU A 669 30.32 -18.93 -15.41
N LEU A 670 30.32 -20.19 -14.96
CA LEU A 670 29.93 -20.63 -13.61
C LEU A 670 30.32 -19.66 -12.47
N LYS A 671 31.60 -19.23 -12.42
CA LYS A 671 32.10 -18.32 -11.36
C LYS A 671 31.45 -16.93 -11.40
N ILE A 672 31.13 -16.41 -12.58
CA ILE A 672 30.46 -15.12 -12.75
C ILE A 672 28.98 -15.27 -12.36
N CYS A 673 28.32 -16.32 -12.84
CA CYS A 673 26.93 -16.60 -12.51
C CYS A 673 26.71 -16.75 -10.99
N LEU A 674 27.59 -17.50 -10.30
CA LEU A 674 27.51 -17.68 -8.85
C LEU A 674 27.72 -16.37 -8.08
N MET A 675 28.72 -15.56 -8.45
CA MET A 675 28.93 -14.23 -7.83
C MET A 675 27.75 -13.29 -8.08
N ASP A 676 27.26 -13.19 -9.31
CA ASP A 676 26.08 -12.39 -9.63
C ASP A 676 24.86 -12.83 -8.81
N LYS A 677 24.67 -14.15 -8.60
CA LYS A 677 23.58 -14.68 -7.78
C LYS A 677 23.72 -14.26 -6.31
N LEU A 678 24.92 -14.34 -5.74
CA LEU A 678 25.19 -13.85 -4.38
C LEU A 678 24.90 -12.34 -4.28
N CYS A 679 25.35 -11.54 -5.25
CA CYS A 679 25.06 -10.11 -5.28
C CYS A 679 23.58 -9.76 -5.51
N LYS A 680 22.75 -10.68 -6.02
CA LYS A 680 21.33 -10.45 -6.33
C LYS A 680 20.38 -10.98 -5.25
N PHE A 681 20.74 -12.06 -4.55
CA PHE A 681 19.85 -12.75 -3.60
C PHE A 681 20.41 -12.91 -2.18
N ASP A 682 21.71 -12.71 -1.96
CA ASP A 682 22.38 -12.87 -0.66
C ASP A 682 23.31 -11.68 -0.34
N LEU A 683 22.95 -10.49 -0.82
CA LEU A 683 23.81 -9.30 -0.86
C LEU A 683 24.32 -8.88 0.53
N ILE A 684 23.54 -9.10 1.58
CA ILE A 684 23.85 -8.72 2.97
C ILE A 684 25.14 -9.38 3.47
N HIS A 685 25.44 -10.62 3.04
CA HIS A 685 26.61 -11.35 3.48
C HIS A 685 27.86 -11.13 2.61
N GLN A 686 27.79 -10.29 1.57
CA GLN A 686 28.87 -10.13 0.58
C GLN A 686 29.75 -8.90 0.85
N THR A 687 31.07 -9.05 0.67
CA THR A 687 32.00 -7.92 0.78
C THR A 687 31.88 -6.94 -0.39
N ILE A 688 32.38 -5.71 -0.23
CA ILE A 688 32.48 -4.73 -1.31
C ILE A 688 33.45 -5.12 -2.44
N THR A 689 34.33 -6.09 -2.18
CA THR A 689 35.25 -6.67 -3.17
C THR A 689 34.60 -7.75 -4.03
N ASP A 690 33.59 -8.45 -3.51
CA ASP A 690 32.84 -9.47 -4.24
C ASP A 690 31.60 -8.86 -4.93
N CYS A 691 30.89 -7.99 -4.21
CA CYS A 691 29.68 -7.30 -4.67
C CYS A 691 29.79 -5.78 -4.37
N PRO A 692 30.08 -4.93 -5.37
CA PRO A 692 30.13 -3.48 -5.20
C PRO A 692 28.85 -2.91 -4.58
N CYS A 693 28.96 -1.76 -3.90
CA CYS A 693 27.80 -1.08 -3.31
C CYS A 693 26.79 -0.63 -4.38
N LEU A 694 25.50 -0.85 -4.15
CA LEU A 694 24.44 -0.39 -5.05
C LEU A 694 24.21 1.14 -4.93
N SER A 695 23.70 1.77 -6.00
CA SER A 695 23.43 3.21 -6.04
C SER A 695 22.14 3.65 -5.33
N SER A 696 21.36 2.70 -4.82
CA SER A 696 20.13 2.91 -4.05
C SER A 696 19.83 1.64 -3.24
N ALA A 697 19.33 1.80 -2.00
CA ALA A 697 18.82 0.71 -1.18
C ALA A 697 19.75 -0.51 -0.99
N ASP A 698 21.08 -0.35 -1.02
CA ASP A 698 22.00 -1.40 -0.57
C ASP A 698 21.79 -1.67 0.93
N PRO A 699 21.46 -2.89 1.35
CA PRO A 699 21.19 -3.19 2.76
C PRO A 699 22.45 -3.15 3.64
N ARG A 700 23.64 -2.96 3.06
CA ARG A 700 24.92 -2.75 3.77
C ARG A 700 25.26 -1.26 3.96
N ALA A 701 24.41 -0.34 3.48
CA ALA A 701 24.67 1.10 3.55
C ALA A 701 24.63 1.63 4.99
N GLY A 702 25.67 2.38 5.37
CA GLY A 702 25.88 2.89 6.73
C GLY A 702 26.78 2.01 7.61
N ASP A 703 27.12 0.80 7.16
CA ASP A 703 28.10 -0.09 7.81
C ASP A 703 29.29 -0.36 6.86
N THR A 704 29.17 -1.36 5.98
CA THR A 704 30.24 -1.74 5.05
C THR A 704 30.23 -0.91 3.75
N CYS A 705 29.05 -0.38 3.36
CA CYS A 705 28.90 0.57 2.25
C CYS A 705 28.66 2.00 2.78
N PRO A 706 29.07 3.06 2.05
CA PRO A 706 28.75 4.44 2.42
C PRO A 706 27.24 4.64 2.61
N SER A 707 26.85 5.43 3.61
CA SER A 707 25.44 5.78 3.83
C SER A 707 24.90 6.64 2.68
N TYR A 708 23.60 6.54 2.40
CA TYR A 708 22.94 7.45 1.47
C TYR A 708 22.80 8.84 2.09
N CYS A 709 22.92 9.89 1.27
CA CYS A 709 22.81 11.27 1.73
C CYS A 709 21.35 11.62 2.05
N GLU A 710 21.08 12.02 3.29
CA GLU A 710 19.78 12.53 3.70
C GLU A 710 19.68 14.06 3.56
N LYS A 711 18.49 14.55 3.19
CA LYS A 711 18.25 15.98 2.99
C LYS A 711 18.38 16.75 4.31
N GLY A 712 19.38 17.63 4.38
CA GLY A 712 19.76 18.39 5.59
C GLY A 712 20.92 17.77 6.36
N ASN A 713 21.12 16.45 6.31
CA ASN A 713 22.15 15.72 7.04
C ASN A 713 23.32 15.26 6.14
N LEU A 714 23.61 16.00 5.06
CA LEU A 714 24.71 15.65 4.14
C LEU A 714 26.07 15.62 4.85
N THR A 715 26.82 14.54 4.67
CA THR A 715 28.28 14.47 4.89
C THR A 715 29.02 14.61 3.57
N SER A 716 30.35 14.75 3.60
CA SER A 716 31.17 14.68 2.38
C SER A 716 31.10 13.30 1.72
N ASP A 717 30.97 12.26 2.54
CA ASP A 717 31.30 10.87 2.17
C ASP A 717 30.06 10.02 1.83
N CYS A 718 28.85 10.50 2.14
CA CYS A 718 27.59 9.84 1.77
C CYS A 718 27.40 9.76 0.24
N VAL A 719 26.52 8.88 -0.25
CA VAL A 719 26.21 8.72 -1.68
C VAL A 719 24.81 9.22 -2.01
N CYS A 720 24.64 9.94 -3.12
CA CYS A 720 23.36 10.48 -3.55
C CYS A 720 22.51 9.41 -4.27
N ASP A 721 21.40 9.00 -3.66
CA ASP A 721 20.52 7.91 -4.15
C ASP A 721 19.86 8.25 -5.51
N SER A 722 20.01 7.35 -6.47
CA SER A 722 19.47 7.51 -7.84
C SER A 722 17.95 7.33 -7.97
N ASN A 723 17.33 6.60 -7.04
CA ASN A 723 15.92 6.20 -7.05
C ASN A 723 15.07 6.92 -5.98
N SER A 724 15.67 7.72 -5.11
CA SER A 724 14.96 8.55 -4.13
C SER A 724 14.01 9.55 -4.79
N THR A 725 12.70 9.37 -4.55
CA THR A 725 11.64 10.24 -5.08
C THR A 725 11.48 11.55 -4.31
N SER A 726 11.90 11.58 -3.03
CA SER A 726 11.83 12.75 -2.15
C SER A 726 13.11 13.59 -2.14
N TYR A 727 14.24 12.99 -2.49
CA TYR A 727 15.56 13.62 -2.51
C TYR A 727 16.45 13.01 -3.60
N SER A 728 16.09 13.27 -4.86
CA SER A 728 16.73 12.66 -6.01
C SER A 728 18.21 13.06 -6.18
N SER A 729 19.01 12.14 -6.72
CA SER A 729 20.45 12.32 -6.96
C SER A 729 20.85 13.70 -7.54
N PRO A 730 20.17 14.28 -8.57
CA PRO A 730 20.53 15.61 -9.06
C PRO A 730 20.39 16.74 -8.04
N ILE A 731 19.39 16.68 -7.15
CA ILE A 731 19.19 17.66 -6.08
C ILE A 731 20.25 17.45 -4.98
N CYS A 732 20.52 16.20 -4.62
CA CYS A 732 21.53 15.84 -3.64
C CYS A 732 22.96 16.26 -4.06
N GLU A 733 23.32 16.09 -5.33
CA GLU A 733 24.62 16.52 -5.87
C GLU A 733 24.76 18.05 -5.96
N ILE A 734 23.64 18.78 -6.07
CA ILE A 734 23.62 20.24 -5.93
C ILE A 734 23.83 20.62 -4.46
N ASP A 735 23.03 20.08 -3.53
CA ASP A 735 23.14 20.35 -2.10
C ASP A 735 24.54 20.03 -1.54
N LYS A 736 25.18 18.93 -2.01
CA LYS A 736 26.60 18.63 -1.71
C LYS A 736 27.53 19.76 -2.11
N LYS A 737 27.42 20.23 -3.36
CA LYS A 737 28.26 21.33 -3.88
C LYS A 737 27.99 22.64 -3.13
N CYS A 738 26.75 22.92 -2.77
CA CYS A 738 26.39 24.07 -1.96
C CYS A 738 26.94 23.99 -0.52
N LYS A 739 27.07 22.78 0.06
CA LYS A 739 27.58 22.59 1.42
C LYS A 739 29.11 22.53 1.50
N PHE A 740 29.79 21.93 0.51
CA PHE A 740 31.22 21.61 0.59
C PHE A 740 32.11 22.33 -0.45
N ASP A 741 31.55 22.87 -1.54
CA ASP A 741 32.30 23.55 -2.61
C ASP A 741 31.66 24.91 -3.00
N LEU A 742 31.05 25.60 -2.01
CA LEU A 742 30.20 26.76 -2.22
C LEU A 742 30.85 27.86 -3.09
N ILE A 743 32.16 28.11 -2.90
CA ILE A 743 32.90 29.18 -3.59
C ILE A 743 32.93 29.01 -5.12
N ASN A 744 32.86 27.77 -5.62
CA ASN A 744 32.90 27.47 -7.04
C ASN A 744 31.51 27.52 -7.71
N GLN A 745 30.40 27.45 -6.97
CA GLN A 745 29.05 27.37 -7.54
C GLN A 745 28.48 28.72 -7.95
N PHE A 746 27.55 28.75 -8.91
CA PHE A 746 26.85 29.98 -9.31
C PHE A 746 25.56 30.18 -8.50
N LYS A 747 25.00 31.40 -8.59
CA LYS A 747 23.73 31.77 -7.92
C LYS A 747 22.52 30.94 -8.39
N SER A 748 22.57 30.41 -9.62
CA SER A 748 21.55 29.51 -10.18
C SER A 748 21.47 28.18 -9.46
N ASP A 749 22.61 27.68 -9.01
CA ASP A 749 22.78 26.30 -8.52
C ASP A 749 22.73 26.31 -6.98
N CYS A 750 23.40 27.28 -6.37
CA CYS A 750 23.43 27.48 -4.93
C CYS A 750 23.03 28.92 -4.58
N PRO A 751 21.88 29.16 -3.91
CA PRO A 751 21.47 30.48 -3.44
C PRO A 751 22.56 31.20 -2.65
N CYS A 752 22.55 32.54 -2.70
CA CYS A 752 23.52 33.35 -1.96
C CYS A 752 23.18 33.41 -0.46
N LEU A 753 24.16 33.20 0.41
CA LEU A 753 23.96 33.22 1.86
C LEU A 753 23.77 34.64 2.38
N ASN A 754 22.87 34.78 3.36
CA ASN A 754 22.58 36.07 4.01
C ASN A 754 23.71 36.58 4.93
N THR A 755 24.73 35.76 5.20
CA THR A 755 25.96 36.14 5.92
C THR A 755 27.16 35.43 5.31
N ASN A 756 28.32 36.09 5.29
CA ASN A 756 29.63 35.51 4.98
C ASN A 756 29.71 34.61 3.72
N ASP A 757 28.91 34.86 2.68
CA ASP A 757 29.02 34.10 1.43
C ASP A 757 30.37 34.41 0.76
N PRO A 758 31.24 33.41 0.52
CA PRO A 758 32.56 33.63 -0.09
C PRO A 758 32.49 34.13 -1.54
N ARG A 759 31.30 34.17 -2.14
CA ARG A 759 31.03 34.70 -3.49
C ARG A 759 30.48 36.13 -3.50
N ALA A 760 30.23 36.74 -2.33
CA ALA A 760 29.63 38.07 -2.23
C ALA A 760 30.52 39.15 -2.87
N GLY A 761 29.92 40.04 -3.66
CA GLY A 761 30.65 41.01 -4.50
C GLY A 761 31.23 40.42 -5.80
N GLY A 762 30.96 39.14 -6.09
CA GLY A 762 31.39 38.42 -7.29
C GLY A 762 30.23 37.67 -7.96
N LYS A 763 30.17 36.34 -7.82
CA LYS A 763 29.04 35.52 -8.33
C LYS A 763 27.74 35.77 -7.56
N CYS A 764 27.82 36.31 -6.35
CA CYS A 764 26.69 36.80 -5.55
C CYS A 764 26.77 38.32 -5.39
N PRO A 765 25.62 39.04 -5.33
CA PRO A 765 25.61 40.47 -5.04
C PRO A 765 26.32 40.80 -3.71
N ALA A 766 26.82 42.03 -3.60
CA ALA A 766 27.36 42.54 -2.34
C ALA A 766 26.25 42.72 -1.28
N TYR A 767 26.64 42.75 -0.01
CA TYR A 767 25.73 43.06 1.10
C TYR A 767 25.34 44.56 1.11
N CYS A 768 24.11 44.85 1.53
CA CYS A 768 23.59 46.21 1.62
C CYS A 768 24.23 46.97 2.80
N THR A 769 25.03 47.99 2.53
CA THR A 769 25.81 48.71 3.55
C THR A 769 25.12 49.94 4.14
N ALA A 770 24.20 50.57 3.39
CA ALA A 770 23.47 51.77 3.79
C ALA A 770 22.15 51.94 3.00
N LYS A 771 21.30 52.86 3.47
CA LYS A 771 20.08 53.30 2.76
C LYS A 771 20.42 53.98 1.43
N ASP A 772 19.49 53.90 0.47
CA ASP A 772 19.52 54.57 -0.85
C ASP A 772 20.81 54.36 -1.69
N GLN A 773 21.60 53.30 -1.40
CA GLN A 773 22.75 52.87 -2.21
C GLN A 773 22.28 52.36 -3.60
N PRO A 774 23.00 52.66 -4.70
CA PRO A 774 22.56 52.38 -6.08
C PRO A 774 22.70 50.89 -6.50
N THR A 775 22.47 49.95 -5.59
CA THR A 775 22.52 48.49 -5.85
C THR A 775 21.25 47.81 -5.36
N THR A 776 20.14 47.99 -6.09
CA THR A 776 18.82 47.37 -5.81
C THR A 776 18.85 45.85 -5.63
N ASN A 777 19.90 45.17 -6.12
CA ASN A 777 20.13 43.73 -5.98
C ASN A 777 20.99 43.30 -4.76
N CYS A 778 21.41 44.21 -3.85
CA CYS A 778 22.22 43.86 -2.69
C CYS A 778 21.53 42.88 -1.71
N ILE A 779 22.29 42.16 -0.89
CA ILE A 779 21.76 41.19 0.10
C ILE A 779 21.68 41.84 1.49
N CYS A 780 20.57 41.65 2.22
CA CYS A 780 20.42 42.15 3.59
C CYS A 780 21.12 41.22 4.59
N ASP A 781 22.26 41.67 5.11
CA ASP A 781 23.13 40.95 6.05
C ASP A 781 22.50 40.83 7.45
N SER A 782 22.33 39.61 7.96
CA SER A 782 21.75 39.35 9.30
C SER A 782 22.65 39.75 10.47
N ASN A 783 23.94 39.98 10.21
CA ASN A 783 24.93 40.43 11.20
C ASN A 783 25.22 41.94 11.10
N SER A 784 24.61 42.66 10.16
CA SER A 784 24.82 44.09 9.96
C SER A 784 24.31 44.92 11.14
N THR A 785 25.20 45.64 11.81
CA THR A 785 24.87 46.58 12.89
C THR A 785 24.53 47.97 12.40
N SER A 786 24.96 48.36 11.18
CA SER A 786 24.71 49.67 10.59
C SER A 786 23.44 49.72 9.74
N TYR A 787 22.99 48.60 9.19
CA TYR A 787 21.74 48.46 8.45
C TYR A 787 21.11 47.09 8.75
N PRO A 788 20.49 46.92 9.94
CA PRO A 788 20.00 45.63 10.42
C PRO A 788 19.01 44.98 9.46
N GLN A 789 19.07 43.65 9.34
CA GLN A 789 18.31 42.89 8.33
C GLN A 789 16.80 43.15 8.34
N SER A 790 16.17 43.37 9.50
CA SER A 790 14.75 43.74 9.57
C SER A 790 14.49 45.08 8.89
N THR A 791 15.23 46.13 9.26
CA THR A 791 15.18 47.45 8.62
C THR A 791 15.54 47.37 7.13
N CYS A 792 16.57 46.61 6.77
CA CYS A 792 16.98 46.41 5.39
C CYS A 792 15.88 45.72 4.57
N ASN A 793 15.25 44.66 5.07
CA ASN A 793 14.17 43.98 4.35
C ASN A 793 12.92 44.85 4.16
N THR A 794 12.65 45.81 5.05
CA THR A 794 11.52 46.74 4.93
C THR A 794 11.83 47.96 4.04
N GLU A 795 13.05 48.49 4.08
CA GLU A 795 13.42 49.73 3.38
C GLU A 795 14.11 49.53 2.03
N LYS A 796 14.76 48.36 1.80
CA LYS A 796 15.52 48.10 0.57
C LYS A 796 14.62 48.17 -0.65
N GLY A 797 14.91 49.15 -1.50
CA GLY A 797 14.26 49.32 -2.79
C GLY A 797 13.18 50.39 -2.80
N HIS A 798 12.74 50.93 -1.66
CA HIS A 798 11.81 52.06 -1.60
C HIS A 798 12.54 53.38 -1.31
N CYS A 799 12.08 54.49 -1.89
CA CYS A 799 12.72 55.79 -1.69
C CYS A 799 12.50 56.34 -0.28
N SER A 800 13.59 56.62 0.46
CA SER A 800 13.51 57.35 1.73
C SER A 800 13.41 58.88 1.54
N ALA A 801 13.93 59.37 0.41
CA ALA A 801 14.01 60.78 0.08
C ALA A 801 12.64 61.38 -0.31
N SER A 802 12.35 62.60 0.16
CA SER A 802 11.04 63.24 0.01
C SER A 802 10.70 63.61 -1.45
N SER A 803 9.42 63.69 -1.78
CA SER A 803 8.90 63.91 -3.15
C SER A 803 9.34 65.21 -3.85
N ASN A 804 9.92 66.15 -3.09
CA ASN A 804 10.50 67.41 -3.57
C ASN A 804 12.01 67.31 -3.89
N SER A 805 12.64 66.17 -3.60
CA SER A 805 14.07 65.92 -3.87
C SER A 805 14.29 65.21 -5.21
N THR A 806 15.54 64.90 -5.53
CA THR A 806 15.95 64.15 -6.72
C THR A 806 16.90 63.03 -6.32
N VAL A 807 16.67 61.82 -6.86
CA VAL A 807 17.50 60.63 -6.67
C VAL A 807 18.14 60.23 -8.01
N PRO A 808 19.23 59.44 -8.02
CA PRO A 808 19.75 58.85 -9.25
C PRO A 808 18.67 58.02 -9.95
N LYS A 809 18.63 58.06 -11.29
CA LYS A 809 17.55 57.40 -12.04
C LYS A 809 17.46 55.90 -11.70
N ASP A 810 16.26 55.46 -11.38
CA ASP A 810 15.90 54.07 -11.04
C ASP A 810 16.60 53.51 -9.77
N SER A 811 17.19 54.35 -8.90
CA SER A 811 17.90 53.87 -7.70
C SER A 811 16.99 53.34 -6.59
N CYS A 812 15.75 53.82 -6.54
CA CYS A 812 14.72 53.41 -5.58
C CYS A 812 13.33 53.53 -6.21
N GLU A 813 12.37 52.77 -5.70
CA GLU A 813 10.99 52.72 -6.17
C GLU A 813 10.13 53.77 -5.45
N CYS A 814 9.35 54.52 -6.22
CA CYS A 814 8.46 55.57 -5.74
C CYS A 814 7.39 54.98 -4.80
N THR A 815 7.02 55.73 -3.76
CA THR A 815 5.86 55.40 -2.89
C THR A 815 4.87 56.55 -2.85
N GLY A 816 3.63 56.27 -2.42
CA GLY A 816 2.57 57.28 -2.27
C GLY A 816 2.85 58.41 -1.25
N THR A 817 3.95 58.32 -0.50
CA THR A 817 4.45 59.37 0.39
C THR A 817 5.78 59.97 -0.08
N ASN A 818 6.67 59.17 -0.67
CA ASN A 818 7.99 59.56 -1.16
C ASN A 818 8.15 59.21 -2.65
N SER A 819 7.94 60.19 -3.53
CA SER A 819 8.11 60.09 -4.98
C SER A 819 9.06 61.17 -5.52
N PRO A 820 10.38 61.11 -5.18
CA PRO A 820 11.37 62.07 -5.65
C PRO A 820 11.57 62.00 -7.17
N SER A 821 12.09 63.06 -7.78
CA SER A 821 12.44 63.02 -9.20
C SER A 821 13.52 61.96 -9.45
N GLY A 822 13.30 61.07 -10.43
CA GLY A 822 14.21 59.96 -10.75
C GLY A 822 13.89 58.61 -10.11
N CYS A 823 12.89 58.51 -9.22
CA CYS A 823 12.45 57.21 -8.70
C CYS A 823 11.83 56.31 -9.78
N LYS A 824 11.97 55.00 -9.63
CA LYS A 824 11.36 53.97 -10.47
C LYS A 824 9.88 53.81 -10.11
N CYS A 825 9.01 53.66 -11.09
CA CYS A 825 7.58 53.46 -10.84
C CYS A 825 7.23 52.02 -10.42
N PRO A 826 6.29 51.82 -9.46
CA PRO A 826 5.81 50.50 -9.07
C PRO A 826 5.24 49.67 -10.23
N THR A 827 5.49 48.36 -10.18
CA THR A 827 4.94 47.39 -11.13
C THR A 827 3.52 46.94 -10.77
N ASP A 828 3.13 47.01 -9.50
CA ASP A 828 1.77 46.78 -9.00
C ASP A 828 0.92 48.06 -9.14
N PRO A 829 -0.26 48.04 -9.79
CA PRO A 829 -1.14 49.19 -9.91
C PRO A 829 -1.59 49.78 -8.56
N THR A 830 -1.81 48.95 -7.54
CA THR A 830 -2.33 49.39 -6.23
C THR A 830 -1.37 50.33 -5.51
N LEU A 831 -0.07 50.21 -5.76
CA LEU A 831 0.98 51.05 -5.17
C LEU A 831 1.10 52.43 -5.84
N LEU A 832 0.36 52.70 -6.92
CA LEU A 832 0.32 54.02 -7.59
C LEU A 832 -0.53 55.05 -6.82
N VAL A 833 -1.31 54.64 -5.81
CA VAL A 833 -2.13 55.55 -5.01
C VAL A 833 -1.25 56.57 -4.27
N GLY A 834 -1.48 57.86 -4.54
CA GLY A 834 -0.69 58.97 -4.00
C GLY A 834 0.58 59.30 -4.79
N ILE A 835 0.87 58.59 -5.90
CA ILE A 835 2.00 58.89 -6.78
C ILE A 835 1.51 59.74 -7.97
N PRO A 836 1.96 61.00 -8.12
CA PRO A 836 1.49 61.89 -9.18
C PRO A 836 1.77 61.36 -10.59
N ASN A 837 0.90 61.71 -11.55
CA ASN A 837 1.11 61.40 -12.97
C ASN A 837 2.43 61.98 -13.54
N SER A 838 2.93 63.08 -12.96
CA SER A 838 4.24 63.70 -13.23
C SER A 838 5.44 63.03 -12.54
N ARG A 839 5.23 61.83 -11.99
CA ARG A 839 6.26 60.88 -11.54
C ARG A 839 6.08 59.54 -12.24
N CYS A 840 4.84 59.03 -12.26
CA CYS A 840 4.48 57.77 -12.89
C CYS A 840 3.25 57.94 -13.77
N GLU A 841 3.42 57.76 -15.07
CA GLU A 841 2.36 57.90 -16.07
C GLU A 841 1.12 57.04 -15.75
N CYS A 842 -0.04 57.45 -16.27
CA CYS A 842 -1.30 56.74 -16.09
C CYS A 842 -1.27 55.39 -16.83
N ARG A 843 -1.65 54.30 -16.18
CA ARG A 843 -1.72 52.98 -16.82
C ARG A 843 -2.95 52.86 -17.71
N SER A 844 -2.78 52.12 -18.81
CA SER A 844 -3.84 51.82 -19.78
C SER A 844 -4.94 50.92 -19.24
N THR A 845 -4.68 50.16 -18.16
CA THR A 845 -5.62 49.24 -17.51
C THR A 845 -5.42 49.28 -15.98
N ALA A 846 -6.53 49.14 -15.25
CA ALA A 846 -6.58 49.03 -13.78
C ALA A 846 -5.83 50.11 -12.95
N ASP A 847 -5.61 51.33 -13.46
CA ASP A 847 -4.98 52.39 -12.67
C ASP A 847 -5.94 52.91 -11.57
N PRO A 848 -5.59 52.85 -10.27
CA PRO A 848 -6.49 53.29 -9.19
C PRO A 848 -6.71 54.82 -9.16
N ARG A 849 -5.93 55.59 -9.93
CA ARG A 849 -6.07 57.04 -10.12
C ARG A 849 -7.06 57.40 -11.24
N ALA A 850 -7.49 56.42 -12.05
CA ALA A 850 -8.44 56.63 -13.14
C ALA A 850 -9.76 57.24 -12.66
N GLY A 851 -10.25 58.26 -13.36
CA GLY A 851 -11.49 58.97 -13.03
C GLY A 851 -11.45 59.84 -11.77
N ARG A 852 -10.30 59.94 -11.08
CA ARG A 852 -10.12 60.80 -9.88
C ARG A 852 -9.50 62.17 -10.18
N GLY A 853 -9.35 62.52 -11.46
CA GLY A 853 -8.77 63.79 -11.92
C GLY A 853 -7.25 63.74 -12.17
N GLU A 854 -6.52 62.78 -11.61
CA GLU A 854 -5.11 62.53 -11.91
C GLU A 854 -4.91 61.74 -13.22
N CYS A 855 -5.83 60.82 -13.52
CA CYS A 855 -5.86 60.04 -14.76
C CYS A 855 -7.29 60.03 -15.36
N PRO A 856 -7.43 59.91 -16.70
CA PRO A 856 -8.74 59.80 -17.36
C PRO A 856 -9.61 58.66 -16.80
N ALA A 857 -10.92 58.78 -16.96
CA ALA A 857 -11.84 57.68 -16.64
C ALA A 857 -11.84 56.64 -17.76
N TYR A 858 -12.00 55.36 -17.40
CA TYR A 858 -12.22 54.31 -18.40
C TYR A 858 -13.63 54.41 -18.99
N CYS A 859 -13.76 54.15 -20.29
CA CYS A 859 -15.04 54.21 -21.00
C CYS A 859 -15.99 53.09 -20.55
N VAL A 860 -17.27 53.42 -20.37
CA VAL A 860 -18.33 52.46 -20.02
C VAL A 860 -19.33 52.33 -21.18
N LYS A 861 -19.65 51.09 -21.56
CA LYS A 861 -20.58 50.78 -22.65
C LYS A 861 -21.95 51.41 -22.39
N GLY A 862 -22.44 52.21 -23.33
CA GLY A 862 -23.70 52.97 -23.21
C GLY A 862 -23.56 54.37 -22.59
N SER A 863 -22.42 54.69 -21.96
CA SER A 863 -22.14 55.99 -21.32
C SER A 863 -20.77 56.54 -21.77
N LEU A 864 -20.55 56.55 -23.08
CA LEU A 864 -19.31 57.05 -23.70
C LEU A 864 -19.21 58.59 -23.62
N THR A 865 -17.99 59.08 -23.37
CA THR A 865 -17.64 60.51 -23.46
C THR A 865 -16.43 60.69 -24.40
N PRO A 866 -16.20 61.90 -24.94
CA PRO A 866 -15.02 62.18 -25.77
C PRO A 866 -13.69 61.92 -25.03
N ASP A 867 -13.66 62.17 -23.72
CA ASP A 867 -12.41 62.18 -22.93
C ASP A 867 -12.12 60.86 -22.21
N CYS A 868 -13.00 59.84 -22.28
CA CYS A 868 -12.74 58.55 -21.66
C CYS A 868 -11.70 57.71 -22.45
N THR A 869 -10.93 56.89 -21.72
CA THR A 869 -9.94 55.96 -22.28
C THR A 869 -10.54 54.56 -22.40
N CYS A 870 -10.32 53.86 -23.52
CA CYS A 870 -10.73 52.47 -23.65
C CYS A 870 -9.72 51.56 -22.93
N ASP A 871 -10.20 50.79 -21.94
CA ASP A 871 -9.40 49.79 -21.22
C ASP A 871 -9.02 48.64 -22.17
N ILE A 872 -7.73 48.27 -22.18
CA ILE A 872 -7.16 47.25 -23.08
C ILE A 872 -7.54 45.83 -22.66
N ASP A 873 -7.65 45.56 -21.36
CA ASP A 873 -7.83 44.22 -20.77
C ASP A 873 -9.31 43.92 -20.42
N SER A 874 -10.20 44.91 -20.58
CA SER A 874 -11.64 44.80 -20.29
C SER A 874 -12.35 43.72 -21.11
N GLN A 875 -12.72 42.62 -20.46
CA GLN A 875 -13.48 41.53 -21.08
C GLN A 875 -14.94 41.90 -21.38
N SER A 876 -15.55 42.77 -20.58
CA SER A 876 -16.95 43.20 -20.74
C SER A 876 -17.12 44.33 -21.75
N TYR A 877 -16.07 45.13 -21.97
CA TYR A 877 -16.05 46.14 -23.02
C TYR A 877 -14.65 46.26 -23.67
N PRO A 878 -14.28 45.32 -24.56
CA PRO A 878 -12.95 45.28 -25.16
C PRO A 878 -12.59 46.57 -25.88
N SER A 879 -11.32 46.98 -25.77
CA SER A 879 -10.79 48.21 -26.35
C SER A 879 -11.15 48.41 -27.84
N THR A 880 -11.12 47.36 -28.65
CA THR A 880 -11.49 47.39 -30.07
C THR A 880 -12.97 47.71 -30.29
N THR A 881 -13.86 47.18 -29.46
CA THR A 881 -15.30 47.53 -29.47
C THR A 881 -15.52 48.95 -28.96
N CYS A 882 -14.87 49.32 -27.86
CA CYS A 882 -14.95 50.66 -27.26
C CYS A 882 -14.51 51.76 -28.24
N LEU A 883 -13.38 51.59 -28.93
CA LEU A 883 -12.91 52.53 -29.95
C LEU A 883 -13.87 52.60 -31.14
N LYS A 884 -14.43 51.45 -31.57
CA LYS A 884 -15.41 51.40 -32.67
C LYS A 884 -16.70 52.15 -32.33
N ASP A 885 -17.27 51.92 -31.15
CA ASP A 885 -18.46 52.62 -30.68
C ASP A 885 -18.20 54.14 -30.55
N LYS A 886 -17.02 54.52 -30.04
CA LYS A 886 -16.60 55.93 -29.91
C LYS A 886 -16.55 56.64 -31.27
N LEU A 887 -16.00 55.98 -32.30
CA LEU A 887 -16.04 56.49 -33.68
C LEU A 887 -17.47 56.57 -34.24
N CYS A 888 -18.31 55.56 -34.01
CA CYS A 888 -19.69 55.56 -34.51
C CYS A 888 -20.61 56.59 -33.82
N ILE A 889 -20.26 57.06 -32.62
CA ILE A 889 -21.02 58.09 -31.90
C ILE A 889 -20.50 59.50 -32.19
N PHE A 890 -19.18 59.72 -32.16
CA PHE A 890 -18.60 61.07 -32.27
C PHE A 890 -18.10 61.45 -33.67
N GLU A 891 -17.84 60.48 -34.56
CA GLU A 891 -17.26 60.73 -35.90
C GLU A 891 -18.09 60.11 -37.04
N LEU A 892 -19.37 59.77 -36.83
CA LEU A 892 -20.19 58.97 -37.74
C LEU A 892 -20.08 59.33 -39.24
N ILE A 893 -19.98 60.63 -39.57
CA ILE A 893 -19.88 61.16 -40.94
C ILE A 893 -18.68 60.58 -41.72
N SER A 894 -17.55 60.31 -41.05
CA SER A 894 -16.34 59.78 -41.69
C SER A 894 -16.35 58.26 -41.89
N GLN A 895 -17.37 57.56 -41.35
CA GLN A 895 -17.36 56.11 -41.21
C GLN A 895 -18.10 55.36 -42.31
N SER A 896 -17.49 54.27 -42.78
CA SER A 896 -18.10 53.37 -43.77
C SER A 896 -19.30 52.60 -43.20
N LYS A 897 -20.18 52.08 -44.09
CA LYS A 897 -21.28 51.18 -43.73
C LYS A 897 -20.83 49.90 -43.01
N ALA A 898 -19.58 49.45 -43.22
CA ALA A 898 -19.00 48.28 -42.55
C ALA A 898 -18.45 48.61 -41.15
N ASN A 899 -17.99 49.85 -40.94
CA ASN A 899 -17.59 50.33 -39.62
C ASN A 899 -18.83 50.64 -38.77
N CYS A 900 -19.72 51.50 -39.26
CA CYS A 900 -20.91 51.94 -38.54
C CYS A 900 -22.15 51.72 -39.42
N PRO A 901 -23.12 50.87 -38.99
CA PRO A 901 -24.37 50.66 -39.70
C PRO A 901 -25.11 51.96 -40.03
N CYS A 902 -25.95 51.94 -41.05
CA CYS A 902 -26.78 53.09 -41.42
C CYS A 902 -27.92 53.28 -40.42
N LEU A 903 -28.12 54.51 -39.93
CA LEU A 903 -29.21 54.82 -39.01
C LEU A 903 -30.56 54.84 -39.73
N MET A 904 -31.62 54.39 -39.07
CA MET A 904 -32.99 54.36 -39.63
C MET A 904 -33.71 55.72 -39.62
N LYS A 905 -33.01 56.78 -39.19
CA LYS A 905 -33.46 58.17 -39.21
C LYS A 905 -32.26 59.10 -39.26
N GLY A 906 -32.29 60.10 -40.14
CA GLY A 906 -31.32 61.21 -40.16
C GLY A 906 -29.84 60.85 -40.22
N ASP A 907 -29.44 59.72 -40.83
CA ASP A 907 -28.03 59.39 -41.05
C ASP A 907 -27.40 60.43 -42.00
N PRO A 908 -26.34 61.16 -41.58
CA PRO A 908 -25.74 62.19 -42.41
C PRO A 908 -25.00 61.64 -43.64
N ARG A 909 -24.93 60.32 -43.80
CA ARG A 909 -24.34 59.62 -44.96
C ARG A 909 -25.40 59.08 -45.94
N ALA A 910 -26.68 59.31 -45.68
CA ALA A 910 -27.78 58.87 -46.54
C ALA A 910 -27.75 59.55 -47.92
N GLY A 911 -28.07 58.80 -48.97
CA GLY A 911 -27.89 59.23 -50.37
C GLY A 911 -26.44 59.16 -50.87
N GLY A 912 -25.57 58.43 -50.18
CA GLY A 912 -24.14 58.30 -50.50
C GLY A 912 -23.56 56.96 -50.04
N ILE A 913 -22.94 56.93 -48.86
CA ILE A 913 -22.40 55.68 -48.26
C ILE A 913 -23.55 54.81 -47.71
N CYS A 914 -24.63 55.44 -47.28
CA CYS A 914 -25.89 54.81 -46.93
C CYS A 914 -26.95 55.11 -48.01
N PRO A 915 -27.93 54.22 -48.26
CA PRO A 915 -29.03 54.51 -49.18
C PRO A 915 -29.77 55.79 -48.82
N SER A 916 -30.37 56.45 -49.81
CA SER A 916 -31.32 57.54 -49.57
C SER A 916 -32.56 57.04 -48.84
N TYR A 917 -33.22 57.91 -48.09
CA TYR A 917 -34.52 57.60 -47.51
C TYR A 917 -35.63 57.70 -48.56
N CYS A 918 -36.60 56.80 -48.50
CA CYS A 918 -37.79 56.86 -49.36
C CYS A 918 -38.72 57.98 -48.85
N THR A 919 -38.83 59.09 -49.61
CA THR A 919 -39.58 60.29 -49.22
C THR A 919 -41.06 60.24 -49.55
N SER A 920 -41.45 59.51 -50.60
CA SER A 920 -42.84 59.33 -51.03
C SER A 920 -43.03 58.06 -51.87
N LYS A 921 -44.28 57.64 -52.06
CA LYS A 921 -44.63 56.50 -52.94
C LYS A 921 -44.24 56.73 -54.42
N ALA A 922 -44.18 58.00 -54.86
CA ALA A 922 -43.80 58.36 -56.22
C ALA A 922 -42.28 58.28 -56.48
N GLU A 923 -41.48 58.31 -55.41
CA GLU A 923 -40.01 58.30 -55.43
C GLU A 923 -39.44 56.96 -54.92
N LEU A 924 -40.32 55.96 -54.75
CA LEU A 924 -40.00 54.68 -54.13
C LEU A 924 -39.21 53.78 -55.10
N THR A 925 -38.04 53.33 -54.64
CA THR A 925 -37.17 52.41 -55.39
C THR A 925 -36.88 51.15 -54.57
N ALA A 926 -36.38 50.10 -55.23
CA ALA A 926 -35.90 48.90 -54.54
C ALA A 926 -34.73 49.19 -53.58
N GLU A 927 -34.00 50.29 -53.76
CA GLU A 927 -32.74 50.57 -53.05
C GLU A 927 -32.89 51.54 -51.87
N CYS A 928 -33.88 52.45 -51.87
CA CYS A 928 -34.07 53.41 -50.77
C CYS A 928 -34.52 52.75 -49.45
N MET A 929 -34.30 53.44 -48.33
CA MET A 929 -34.59 52.96 -46.97
C MET A 929 -35.80 53.69 -46.37
N CYS A 930 -36.71 52.99 -45.71
CA CYS A 930 -37.90 53.61 -45.12
C CYS A 930 -37.55 54.30 -43.79
N GLU A 931 -37.76 55.62 -43.68
CA GLU A 931 -37.35 56.39 -42.51
C GLU A 931 -38.36 56.33 -41.34
N LEU A 932 -37.84 56.20 -40.13
CA LEU A 932 -38.63 56.09 -38.91
C LEU A 932 -39.22 57.45 -38.50
N GLY A 933 -40.47 57.70 -38.91
CA GLY A 933 -41.24 58.90 -38.60
C GLY A 933 -41.05 60.07 -39.58
N SER A 934 -40.96 59.77 -40.89
CA SER A 934 -41.09 60.76 -41.96
C SER A 934 -42.56 61.01 -42.33
N SER A 935 -42.82 61.87 -43.33
CA SER A 935 -44.14 62.07 -43.95
C SER A 935 -44.66 60.87 -44.73
N TYR A 936 -43.83 59.83 -44.94
CA TYR A 936 -44.19 58.57 -45.58
C TYR A 936 -44.00 57.43 -44.58
N PRO A 937 -45.03 57.10 -43.78
CA PRO A 937 -44.86 56.23 -42.61
C PRO A 937 -44.20 54.90 -42.94
N GLN A 938 -43.23 54.48 -42.14
CA GLN A 938 -42.36 53.33 -42.41
C GLN A 938 -43.13 52.08 -42.86
N ALA A 939 -44.15 51.65 -42.11
CA ALA A 939 -44.97 50.48 -42.44
C ALA A 939 -45.81 50.61 -43.73
N THR A 940 -46.01 51.82 -44.24
CA THR A 940 -46.63 52.07 -45.56
C THR A 940 -45.58 52.11 -46.67
N CYS A 941 -44.42 52.72 -46.41
CA CYS A 941 -43.26 52.67 -47.29
C CYS A 941 -42.81 51.22 -47.57
N GLU A 942 -42.69 50.39 -46.53
CA GLU A 942 -42.29 48.98 -46.66
C GLU A 942 -43.33 48.15 -47.43
N ARG A 943 -44.63 48.36 -47.17
CA ARG A 943 -45.73 47.70 -47.88
C ARG A 943 -45.76 48.09 -49.37
N ASP A 944 -45.67 49.38 -49.67
CA ASP A 944 -45.64 49.86 -51.05
C ASP A 944 -44.39 49.38 -51.79
N LYS A 945 -43.27 49.17 -51.07
CA LYS A 945 -42.02 48.68 -51.65
C LYS A 945 -42.15 47.21 -52.07
N LEU A 946 -42.86 46.38 -51.30
CA LEU A 946 -43.24 45.02 -51.69
C LEU A 946 -44.08 45.00 -52.98
N CYS A 947 -44.98 45.97 -53.18
CA CYS A 947 -45.73 46.10 -54.44
C CYS A 947 -44.84 46.42 -55.67
N ILE A 948 -43.60 46.89 -55.47
CA ILE A 948 -42.63 47.14 -56.55
C ILE A 948 -41.70 45.94 -56.75
N VAL A 949 -41.21 45.31 -55.67
CA VAL A 949 -40.20 44.24 -55.78
C VAL A 949 -40.78 42.83 -55.93
N ASP A 950 -42.03 42.59 -55.51
CA ASP A 950 -42.62 41.24 -55.45
C ASP A 950 -44.15 41.23 -55.67
N LEU A 951 -44.63 41.93 -56.70
CA LEU A 951 -46.07 42.14 -56.94
C LEU A 951 -46.89 40.84 -57.06
N ILE A 952 -46.29 39.75 -57.57
CA ILE A 952 -47.01 38.50 -57.88
C ILE A 952 -47.50 37.74 -56.64
N HIS A 953 -46.84 37.90 -55.49
CA HIS A 953 -47.24 37.27 -54.22
C HIS A 953 -48.14 38.17 -53.35
N GLN A 954 -48.53 39.36 -53.84
CA GLN A 954 -49.33 40.32 -53.08
C GLN A 954 -50.82 40.26 -53.44
N SER A 955 -51.67 40.30 -52.43
CA SER A 955 -53.12 40.40 -52.58
C SER A 955 -53.55 41.70 -53.28
N ILE A 956 -54.74 41.70 -53.88
CA ILE A 956 -55.36 42.91 -54.45
C ILE A 956 -55.67 43.98 -53.39
N SER A 957 -55.78 43.59 -52.11
CA SER A 957 -55.95 44.51 -50.98
C SER A 957 -54.66 45.18 -50.52
N ASN A 958 -53.51 44.51 -50.63
CA ASN A 958 -52.20 45.09 -50.33
C ASN A 958 -51.66 45.92 -51.50
N CYS A 959 -51.80 45.39 -52.73
CA CYS A 959 -51.30 45.99 -53.96
C CYS A 959 -52.40 45.94 -55.03
N PRO A 960 -53.09 47.06 -55.32
CA PRO A 960 -54.15 47.14 -56.33
C PRO A 960 -53.71 46.61 -57.70
N CYS A 961 -54.65 46.14 -58.53
CA CYS A 961 -54.34 45.65 -59.87
C CYS A 961 -53.83 46.76 -60.80
N LEU A 962 -52.79 46.46 -61.58
CA LEU A 962 -52.32 47.34 -62.65
C LEU A 962 -53.36 47.39 -63.79
N ALA A 963 -53.67 48.59 -64.26
CA ALA A 963 -54.70 48.82 -65.28
C ALA A 963 -54.37 48.21 -66.66
N ILE A 964 -53.11 47.83 -66.90
CA ILE A 964 -52.64 47.14 -68.11
C ILE A 964 -51.57 46.12 -67.67
N ASN A 965 -51.68 44.89 -68.16
CA ASN A 965 -50.69 43.81 -67.97
C ASN A 965 -50.29 43.52 -66.50
N ASP A 966 -51.23 43.47 -65.56
CA ASP A 966 -50.94 42.96 -64.21
C ASP A 966 -50.48 41.49 -64.29
N PRO A 967 -49.30 41.13 -63.75
CA PRO A 967 -48.76 39.78 -63.87
C PRO A 967 -49.56 38.71 -63.10
N ARG A 968 -50.52 39.10 -62.24
CA ARG A 968 -51.45 38.19 -61.55
C ARG A 968 -52.65 37.77 -62.41
N GLY A 969 -52.89 38.45 -63.54
CA GLY A 969 -53.90 38.06 -64.55
C GLY A 969 -55.32 38.58 -64.30
N GLU A 970 -56.10 38.73 -65.38
CA GLU A 970 -57.42 39.39 -65.36
C GLU A 970 -58.47 38.74 -64.43
N SER A 971 -58.39 37.42 -64.22
CA SER A 971 -59.38 36.67 -63.43
C SER A 971 -59.42 37.07 -61.96
N ILE A 972 -58.31 37.57 -61.42
CA ILE A 972 -58.20 38.03 -60.02
C ILE A 972 -58.72 39.48 -59.86
N CYS A 973 -58.69 40.27 -60.94
CA CYS A 973 -58.91 41.72 -60.90
C CYS A 973 -60.33 42.19 -61.28
N LYS A 974 -61.29 41.28 -61.52
CA LYS A 974 -62.62 41.60 -62.09
C LYS A 974 -63.83 41.16 -61.23
N GLN A 975 -63.66 40.98 -59.92
CA GLN A 975 -64.78 40.64 -59.02
C GLN A 975 -65.34 41.87 -58.28
N ILE A 976 -66.64 42.13 -58.51
CA ILE A 976 -67.58 42.98 -57.74
C ILE A 976 -67.57 44.50 -58.04
N GLU A 977 -68.74 45.00 -58.46
CA GLU A 977 -69.29 46.35 -58.25
C GLU A 977 -70.85 46.22 -58.24
N PRO A 978 -71.66 47.20 -57.77
CA PRO A 978 -71.99 47.33 -56.35
C PRO A 978 -73.50 47.39 -56.03
N SER A 979 -73.87 47.29 -54.74
CA SER A 979 -75.19 47.70 -54.23
C SER A 979 -75.20 48.04 -52.72
N ASP A 980 -75.45 49.31 -52.41
CA ASP A 980 -75.77 49.92 -51.11
C ASP A 980 -77.29 49.72 -50.74
N PRO A 981 -77.80 50.09 -49.54
CA PRO A 981 -77.15 50.33 -48.23
C PRO A 981 -77.98 49.73 -47.03
N ASP A 982 -77.83 50.34 -45.85
CA ASP A 982 -78.74 50.40 -44.67
C ASP A 982 -78.37 49.50 -43.44
N PRO A 983 -78.50 49.99 -42.17
CA PRO A 983 -77.78 49.39 -41.02
C PRO A 983 -78.65 48.75 -39.93
N THR A 984 -78.05 47.84 -39.14
CA THR A 984 -78.40 47.67 -37.72
C THR A 984 -77.24 47.12 -36.86
N ASP A 985 -77.15 47.64 -35.64
CA ASP A 985 -76.21 47.32 -34.54
C ASP A 985 -76.82 46.17 -33.64
N PRO A 986 -76.18 45.62 -32.57
CA PRO A 986 -74.78 45.68 -32.11
C PRO A 986 -74.10 44.32 -31.68
N ILE A 987 -72.76 44.37 -31.56
CA ILE A 987 -71.87 43.75 -30.51
C ILE A 987 -71.93 42.22 -30.21
N ILE A 988 -70.78 41.53 -30.39
CA ILE A 988 -69.97 40.75 -29.39
C ILE A 988 -68.64 40.32 -30.07
N PRO A 989 -67.44 40.40 -29.42
CA PRO A 989 -66.16 40.03 -30.06
C PRO A 989 -65.36 38.89 -29.37
N ASP A 990 -65.00 37.85 -30.14
CA ASP A 990 -63.79 36.97 -30.08
C ASP A 990 -63.92 35.88 -31.20
N PRO A 991 -62.91 35.05 -31.55
CA PRO A 991 -61.49 35.05 -31.19
C PRO A 991 -60.53 34.92 -32.42
N THR A 992 -59.29 34.46 -32.17
CA THR A 992 -58.17 34.22 -33.12
C THR A 992 -58.13 32.83 -33.77
N GLU A 993 -57.54 32.73 -34.98
CA GLU A 993 -56.80 31.58 -35.58
C GLU A 993 -55.81 32.21 -36.62
N GLN A 994 -54.52 31.87 -36.77
CA GLN A 994 -53.74 30.62 -36.98
C GLN A 994 -53.50 30.20 -38.45
N ASP A 995 -52.21 30.14 -38.83
CA ASP A 995 -51.51 29.15 -39.69
C ASP A 995 -52.00 28.93 -41.16
N GLN A 996 -51.41 28.11 -42.06
CA GLN A 996 -50.22 27.20 -42.05
C GLN A 996 -49.45 27.39 -43.41
N GLU A 997 -48.75 26.51 -44.17
CA GLU A 997 -48.34 25.08 -44.22
C GLU A 997 -47.04 25.03 -45.12
N THR A 998 -45.88 24.52 -44.65
CA THR A 998 -45.18 23.25 -45.07
C THR A 998 -44.40 23.31 -46.43
N ASP A 999 -43.51 22.41 -46.87
CA ASP A 999 -43.32 20.92 -46.83
C ASP A 999 -41.84 20.51 -46.55
N GLN A 1000 -41.43 19.31 -46.08
CA GLN A 1000 -41.79 17.88 -46.33
C GLN A 1000 -41.28 17.34 -47.70
N GLN A 1001 -40.86 16.07 -47.92
CA GLN A 1001 -40.58 14.82 -47.16
C GLN A 1001 -39.42 14.09 -47.95
N GLN A 1002 -38.79 12.92 -47.68
CA GLN A 1002 -38.83 11.74 -46.77
C GLN A 1002 -37.41 11.07 -46.86
N GLU A 1003 -36.95 10.01 -46.16
CA GLU A 1003 -37.36 9.20 -44.98
C GLU A 1003 -36.09 9.06 -44.06
N GLY A 1004 -35.59 7.96 -43.46
CA GLY A 1004 -36.00 6.56 -43.27
C GLY A 1004 -34.83 5.64 -42.83
N GLY A 1005 -34.99 4.62 -41.96
CA GLY A 1005 -36.16 4.30 -41.13
C GLY A 1005 -35.94 3.10 -40.18
N SER A 1006 -36.66 3.10 -39.03
CA SER A 1006 -36.88 1.99 -38.07
C SER A 1006 -35.68 1.45 -37.25
N LYS A 1007 -35.78 0.85 -36.04
CA LYS A 1007 -36.77 0.63 -34.92
C LYS A 1007 -35.92 -0.09 -33.81
N GLN A 1008 -36.17 -0.23 -32.49
CA GLN A 1008 -37.13 0.09 -31.41
C GLN A 1008 -36.37 -0.25 -30.07
N ASP A 1009 -36.74 0.04 -28.81
CA ASP A 1009 -37.87 0.71 -28.13
C ASP A 1009 -37.50 1.02 -26.64
N TYR A 1010 -38.32 1.85 -25.94
CA TYR A 1010 -38.67 1.85 -24.49
C TYR A 1010 -37.59 1.84 -23.35
N ASP A 1011 -37.78 2.50 -22.18
CA ASP A 1011 -38.87 3.40 -21.72
C ASP A 1011 -38.42 4.39 -20.59
N ASP A 1012 -39.42 5.11 -20.06
CA ASP A 1012 -39.60 5.77 -18.76
C ASP A 1012 -39.54 7.31 -18.70
N LYS A 1013 -40.59 7.86 -18.06
CA LYS A 1013 -40.85 9.29 -17.81
C LYS A 1013 -40.98 9.55 -16.32
N ALA A 1014 -40.72 10.80 -15.92
CA ALA A 1014 -41.03 11.27 -14.57
C ALA A 1014 -42.53 11.61 -14.41
N GLU A 1015 -43.05 11.44 -13.19
CA GLU A 1015 -44.26 12.12 -12.71
C GLU A 1015 -44.03 12.67 -11.30
N THR A 1016 -44.69 13.78 -10.96
CA THR A 1016 -44.55 14.49 -9.67
C THR A 1016 -45.81 14.28 -8.82
N ILE A 1017 -45.75 14.59 -7.51
CA ILE A 1017 -46.67 15.55 -6.82
C ILE A 1017 -46.52 15.54 -5.28
N LYS A 1018 -46.56 16.76 -4.68
CA LYS A 1018 -46.79 17.14 -3.25
C LYS A 1018 -45.83 16.69 -2.14
N GLU A 1019 -45.40 17.69 -1.36
CA GLU A 1019 -45.37 17.63 0.11
C GLU A 1019 -46.21 18.78 0.69
N GLU A 1020 -46.75 18.60 1.91
CA GLU A 1020 -47.53 19.62 2.63
C GLU A 1020 -46.68 20.33 3.70
N GLN A 1021 -46.68 21.67 3.71
CA GLN A 1021 -46.15 22.41 4.86
C GLN A 1021 -47.09 22.27 6.07
N LYS A 1022 -46.60 21.66 7.16
CA LYS A 1022 -47.25 21.68 8.48
C LYS A 1022 -46.36 22.34 9.52
N SER A 1023 -46.72 23.56 9.89
CA SER A 1023 -46.11 24.29 11.00
C SER A 1023 -46.56 23.72 12.35
N TYR A 1024 -45.62 23.45 13.24
CA TYR A 1024 -45.88 23.12 14.64
C TYR A 1024 -45.01 23.99 15.55
N ASN A 1025 -45.67 24.92 16.26
CA ASN A 1025 -45.04 25.65 17.36
C ASN A 1025 -44.78 24.69 18.52
N PHE A 1026 -43.53 24.60 19.00
CA PHE A 1026 -43.21 23.98 20.28
C PHE A 1026 -42.91 25.04 21.33
N VAL A 1027 -43.61 24.94 22.46
CA VAL A 1027 -43.51 25.89 23.58
C VAL A 1027 -42.36 25.49 24.51
N TRP A 1028 -41.50 26.45 24.83
CA TRP A 1028 -40.43 26.25 25.82
C TRP A 1028 -41.00 26.13 27.24
N ILE A 1029 -40.84 24.96 27.86
CA ILE A 1029 -41.03 24.78 29.30
C ILE A 1029 -39.66 24.84 29.98
N ILE A 1030 -39.42 25.91 30.74
CA ILE A 1030 -38.20 26.09 31.53
C ILE A 1030 -38.33 25.26 32.80
N ILE A 1031 -37.60 24.14 32.90
CA ILE A 1031 -37.48 23.38 34.15
C ILE A 1031 -36.29 23.94 34.95
N VAL A 1032 -36.59 24.78 35.95
CA VAL A 1032 -35.60 25.22 36.94
C VAL A 1032 -35.38 24.10 37.95
N VAL A 1033 -34.25 23.40 37.86
CA VAL A 1033 -33.84 22.45 38.90
C VAL A 1033 -33.24 23.22 40.07
N VAL A 1034 -34.03 23.38 41.13
CA VAL A 1034 -33.57 23.99 42.39
C VAL A 1034 -32.65 23.01 43.12
N GLY A 1035 -31.39 23.39 43.30
CA GLY A 1035 -30.42 22.59 44.07
C GLY A 1035 -30.74 22.62 45.56
N ILE A 1036 -31.15 21.47 46.11
CA ILE A 1036 -31.37 21.29 47.55
C ILE A 1036 -30.13 20.64 48.18
N LYS A 1037 -29.44 21.36 49.06
CA LYS A 1037 -28.42 20.79 49.95
C LYS A 1037 -29.05 19.75 50.89
N LYS A 1038 -28.32 18.68 51.19
CA LYS A 1038 -28.57 17.92 52.43
C LYS A 1038 -27.27 17.48 53.12
N GLN A 1039 -27.11 18.06 54.30
CA GLN A 1039 -26.30 17.73 55.48
C GLN A 1039 -25.66 16.32 55.56
N GLU A 1040 -24.42 16.28 56.07
CA GLU A 1040 -23.72 15.10 56.63
C GLU A 1040 -24.11 14.87 58.12
N GLU A 1041 -23.40 13.96 58.82
CA GLU A 1041 -23.72 13.36 60.13
C GLU A 1041 -24.91 12.36 60.04
N ILE A 1042 -24.89 11.18 60.68
CA ILE A 1042 -24.12 10.67 61.84
C ILE A 1042 -23.54 9.26 61.52
N ASP A 1043 -22.51 8.87 62.28
CA ASP A 1043 -21.72 7.61 62.30
C ASP A 1043 -20.67 7.41 61.19
#